data_AF-A0A835N473-F1
#
_entry.id   AF-A0A835N473-F1
#
_cell.length_a   1.000
_cell.length_b   1.000
_cell.length_c   1.000
_cell.angle_alpha   90.00
_cell.angle_beta   90.00
_cell.angle_gamma   90.00
#
_symmetry.space_group_name_H-M   'P 1'
#
loop_
_entity.id
_entity.type
_entity.pdbx_description
1 polymer ?
#
loop_
_entity_poly.entity_id
_entity_poly.type
_entity_poly.pdbx_seq_one_letter_code
_entity_poly.pdbx_strand_id
1 'polypeptide(L)'
;MASCREPWLMLRFLLLLVFAVYKTTAFGEVVKAGQMEQEGPPQRHKNAYATMMYMGTPRDYEFYVAIRVMFRSLAQLHVDADLVVIASHDVPRRWARTMEQEDGARVMRVENVDNPYKNQPNFDRRFMLTLNKLYVWKLVEYERVVMLDADNLFLRKPDELFQCGQFCAVFINPCIFHTGLFVLQPSKEVFRDMLHQLENGKDNPDGADQGFIGSYFPDLLDMPMFHPPLNGSTVNGSYRLPLGYQMEATYYYLRLRWNVPCGPNSVITFPGALWLKPWYWWSWPVLPLGIKWHEQRRQNIGYGAETTMALIQCIVYVGIIAVTRLARPNIHKLCYRRTEKNISVIQAGLKMLAIWSILAAYILPFIIIPCTIHPLLGWGLYLLGSFALCTIAINAFMLPTLPVMTPCLGIFGVLLVMAFPLYSNGIVRALSIFGYAFCAAPFVWVSVVKIMTSLQVSLERENFFPRMGESSPPSGFNKLYRVESSSFSRAASTNSTKHHHKWVGPVGYREITVDVNGAGEFLSVQAAVDAVPENNRENVMILISAGYYIEKVTVPASKPYITFQGEGRDVTIIEWHDRASDRGANGQQLRTYRTASVSVFANYFSARNISFKNTAPAPMPGMQGRQAAAFRISGDKAYFAGCGFYGAQDTLCDDAGRHYFKECYIEGSIDFIFGNGRSMYRDCELHSIATRFGSIAAQDRNSPDEKTGFAFLNCRVTGTGPLYVGRAMGQYSRIVYSYTYFDNVVAHGGWDDWDHASNKNKTVFFGVYKCWGPGAEAVRGVSWARELDYASAHKFLAKSFVNGRHWIAASDA
;
A
#
# COMPACT_ATOMS: atom_id res chain seq x y z
N MET A 1 18.72 -63.26 -23.57
CA MET A 1 18.79 -61.83 -23.93
C MET A 1 17.40 -61.21 -24.18
N ALA A 2 16.36 -61.67 -23.47
CA ALA A 2 15.02 -61.08 -23.48
C ALA A 2 14.54 -61.04 -22.01
N SER A 3 13.89 -59.95 -21.58
CA SER A 3 13.43 -59.64 -20.22
C SER A 3 14.23 -58.59 -19.41
N CYS A 4 14.67 -57.52 -20.07
CA CYS A 4 15.16 -56.29 -19.40
C CYS A 4 14.60 -55.02 -20.09
N ARG A 5 13.28 -54.96 -20.31
CA ARG A 5 12.62 -53.79 -20.93
C ARG A 5 11.44 -53.19 -20.14
N GLU A 6 11.01 -53.79 -19.04
CA GLU A 6 9.74 -53.41 -18.39
C GLU A 6 9.75 -52.11 -17.56
N PRO A 7 10.78 -51.74 -16.77
CA PRO A 7 10.73 -50.48 -16.02
C PRO A 7 10.86 -49.24 -16.92
N TRP A 8 11.55 -49.37 -18.06
CA TRP A 8 11.61 -48.34 -19.10
C TRP A 8 10.32 -48.25 -19.93
N LEU A 9 9.57 -49.35 -20.08
CA LEU A 9 8.25 -49.33 -20.70
C LEU A 9 7.22 -48.63 -19.82
N MET A 10 7.25 -48.81 -18.50
CA MET A 10 6.36 -48.08 -17.58
C MET A 10 6.64 -46.57 -17.57
N LEU A 11 7.91 -46.16 -17.53
CA LEU A 11 8.28 -44.74 -17.61
C LEU A 11 7.91 -44.14 -18.96
N ARG A 12 8.09 -44.90 -20.07
CA ARG A 12 7.61 -44.49 -21.41
C ARG A 12 6.10 -44.46 -21.50
N PHE A 13 5.37 -45.37 -20.85
CA PHE A 13 3.91 -45.39 -20.84
C PHE A 13 3.36 -44.20 -20.05
N LEU A 14 3.94 -43.88 -18.89
CA LEU A 14 3.65 -42.67 -18.11
C LEU A 14 3.99 -41.39 -18.88
N LEU A 15 5.15 -41.32 -19.52
CA LEU A 15 5.53 -40.18 -20.38
C LEU A 15 4.61 -40.05 -21.59
N LEU A 16 4.21 -41.15 -22.23
CA LEU A 16 3.27 -41.17 -23.35
C LEU A 16 1.85 -40.82 -22.91
N LEU A 17 1.43 -41.19 -21.70
CA LEU A 17 0.14 -40.78 -21.12
C LEU A 17 0.13 -39.28 -20.79
N VAL A 18 1.23 -38.76 -20.21
CA VAL A 18 1.41 -37.32 -19.99
C VAL A 18 1.43 -36.56 -21.33
N PHE A 19 2.09 -37.11 -22.36
CA PHE A 19 2.12 -36.51 -23.71
C PHE A 19 0.77 -36.62 -24.44
N ALA A 20 0.02 -37.71 -24.24
CA ALA A 20 -1.31 -37.91 -24.81
C ALA A 20 -2.34 -36.99 -24.14
N VAL A 21 -2.28 -36.83 -22.81
CA VAL A 21 -3.09 -35.86 -22.06
C VAL A 21 -2.80 -34.43 -22.52
N TYR A 22 -1.52 -34.08 -22.72
CA TYR A 22 -1.10 -32.79 -23.28
C TYR A 22 -1.59 -32.55 -24.72
N LYS A 23 -1.69 -33.60 -25.54
CA LYS A 23 -2.25 -33.49 -26.91
C LYS A 23 -3.78 -33.43 -26.93
N THR A 24 -4.48 -34.13 -26.03
CA THR A 24 -5.96 -34.05 -25.95
C THR A 24 -6.45 -32.72 -25.39
N THR A 25 -5.64 -31.99 -24.63
CA THR A 25 -5.95 -30.60 -24.22
C THR A 25 -5.90 -29.58 -25.36
N ALA A 26 -5.41 -29.97 -26.55
CA ALA A 26 -5.27 -29.05 -27.69
C ALA A 26 -6.42 -29.12 -28.72
N PHE A 27 -7.37 -30.06 -28.61
CA PHE A 27 -8.45 -30.18 -29.61
C PHE A 27 -9.74 -30.75 -29.02
N GLY A 28 -10.84 -30.02 -29.22
CA GLY A 28 -12.19 -30.56 -29.14
C GLY A 28 -13.22 -29.62 -28.53
N GLU A 29 -13.77 -28.70 -29.33
CA GLU A 29 -15.08 -28.11 -29.06
C GLU A 29 -16.05 -28.61 -30.14
N VAL A 30 -17.12 -29.26 -29.73
CA VAL A 30 -18.30 -29.51 -30.57
C VAL A 30 -19.43 -28.66 -30.00
N VAL A 31 -19.85 -27.67 -30.79
CA VAL A 31 -20.90 -26.70 -30.51
C VAL A 31 -22.27 -27.40 -30.60
N LYS A 32 -23.10 -27.23 -29.58
CA LYS A 32 -24.57 -27.32 -29.72
C LYS A 32 -25.13 -25.91 -29.55
N ALA A 33 -25.58 -25.34 -30.66
CA ALA A 33 -26.29 -24.07 -30.69
C ALA A 33 -27.72 -24.28 -30.16
N GLY A 34 -28.04 -23.63 -29.05
CA GLY A 34 -29.42 -23.35 -28.65
C GLY A 34 -29.80 -21.98 -29.22
N GLN A 35 -30.89 -21.93 -29.99
CA GLN A 35 -31.44 -20.71 -30.58
C GLN A 35 -31.89 -19.74 -29.49
N MET A 36 -31.39 -18.50 -29.52
CA MET A 36 -32.03 -17.34 -28.89
C MET A 36 -32.47 -16.40 -30.01
N GLU A 37 -33.72 -15.95 -29.89
CA GLU A 37 -34.43 -15.11 -30.86
C GLU A 37 -33.72 -13.77 -31.07
N GLN A 38 -33.69 -13.33 -32.33
CA GLN A 38 -33.14 -12.05 -32.75
C GLN A 38 -34.08 -10.92 -32.31
N GLU A 39 -33.74 -10.25 -31.21
CA GLU A 39 -34.20 -8.88 -30.98
C GLU A 39 -33.39 -7.90 -31.85
N GLY A 40 -34.03 -6.81 -32.26
CA GLY A 40 -33.52 -5.81 -33.22
C GLY A 40 -32.21 -5.13 -32.80
N PRO A 41 -31.71 -4.16 -33.58
CA PRO A 41 -30.42 -3.53 -33.32
C PRO A 41 -30.37 -2.98 -31.88
N PRO A 42 -29.32 -3.31 -31.10
CA PRO A 42 -29.29 -3.02 -29.67
C PRO A 42 -29.47 -1.53 -29.43
N GLN A 43 -30.42 -1.20 -28.56
CA GLN A 43 -30.63 0.16 -28.09
C GLN A 43 -29.34 0.63 -27.42
N ARG A 44 -28.72 1.67 -27.99
CA ARG A 44 -27.40 2.13 -27.56
C ARG A 44 -27.51 2.81 -26.21
N HIS A 45 -26.89 2.25 -25.18
CA HIS A 45 -26.88 2.86 -23.86
C HIS A 45 -26.00 4.11 -23.83
N LYS A 46 -26.34 5.04 -22.95
CA LYS A 46 -25.55 6.26 -22.73
C LYS A 46 -24.24 5.99 -21.98
N ASN A 47 -24.22 4.93 -21.18
CA ASN A 47 -23.12 4.60 -20.26
C ASN A 47 -22.53 3.23 -20.60
N ALA A 48 -21.34 2.95 -20.07
CA ALA A 48 -20.69 1.65 -20.22
C ALA A 48 -19.99 1.15 -18.96
N TYR A 49 -20.03 -0.16 -18.74
CA TYR A 49 -19.07 -0.87 -17.90
C TYR A 49 -17.92 -1.36 -18.77
N ALA A 50 -16.70 -0.93 -18.48
CA ALA A 50 -15.52 -1.27 -19.24
C ALA A 50 -14.55 -2.15 -18.43
N THR A 51 -13.89 -3.09 -19.09
CA THR A 51 -12.75 -3.82 -18.53
C THR A 51 -11.65 -4.00 -19.57
N MET A 52 -10.43 -4.30 -19.13
CA MET A 52 -9.27 -4.47 -20.00
C MET A 52 -8.87 -5.95 -20.06
N MET A 53 -8.54 -6.42 -21.27
CA MET A 53 -7.97 -7.74 -21.50
C MET A 53 -6.72 -7.64 -22.36
N TYR A 54 -5.61 -8.21 -21.88
CA TYR A 54 -4.36 -8.32 -22.63
C TYR A 54 -3.74 -9.69 -22.42
N MET A 55 -2.80 -10.06 -23.30
CA MET A 55 -2.05 -11.32 -23.24
C MET A 55 -0.62 -11.07 -22.81
N GLY A 56 0.03 -12.07 -22.22
CA GLY A 56 1.44 -12.00 -21.83
C GLY A 56 1.75 -12.64 -20.47
N THR A 57 0.80 -13.34 -19.87
CA THR A 57 0.97 -14.01 -18.58
C THR A 57 0.56 -15.49 -18.67
N PRO A 58 1.11 -16.38 -17.82
CA PRO A 58 0.65 -17.76 -17.77
C PRO A 58 -0.81 -17.93 -17.29
N ARG A 59 -1.49 -16.83 -16.95
CA ARG A 59 -2.84 -16.78 -16.36
C ARG A 59 -3.88 -16.15 -17.27
N ASP A 60 -3.55 -15.89 -18.53
CA ASP A 60 -4.42 -15.16 -19.46
C ASP A 60 -5.81 -15.82 -19.60
N TYR A 61 -5.87 -17.16 -19.60
CA TYR A 61 -7.14 -17.90 -19.63
C TYR A 61 -7.97 -17.72 -18.35
N GLU A 62 -7.33 -17.54 -17.20
CA GLU A 62 -8.04 -17.33 -15.93
C GLU A 62 -8.75 -15.98 -15.92
N PHE A 63 -8.06 -14.93 -16.38
CA PHE A 63 -8.63 -13.59 -16.52
C PHE A 63 -9.72 -13.54 -17.60
N TYR A 64 -9.56 -14.28 -18.69
CA TYR A 64 -10.61 -14.47 -19.68
C TYR A 64 -11.90 -14.99 -19.03
N VAL A 65 -11.82 -16.10 -18.29
CA VAL A 65 -12.99 -16.66 -17.60
C VAL A 65 -13.55 -15.68 -16.57
N ALA A 66 -12.69 -14.99 -15.82
CA ALA A 66 -13.11 -14.00 -14.82
C ALA A 66 -13.91 -12.83 -15.40
N ILE A 67 -13.45 -12.25 -16.52
CA ILE A 67 -14.16 -11.19 -17.25
C ILE A 67 -15.55 -11.67 -17.67
N ARG A 68 -15.64 -12.87 -18.27
CA ARG A 68 -16.92 -13.44 -18.71
C ARG A 68 -17.90 -13.64 -17.55
N VAL A 69 -17.41 -14.13 -16.40
CA VAL A 69 -18.25 -14.32 -15.21
C VAL A 69 -18.79 -12.98 -14.74
N MET A 70 -17.90 -11.98 -14.59
CA MET A 70 -18.27 -10.62 -14.18
C MET A 70 -19.32 -9.99 -15.10
N PHE A 71 -19.11 -10.05 -16.41
CA PHE A 71 -20.00 -9.43 -17.39
C PHE A 71 -21.38 -10.12 -17.47
N ARG A 72 -21.43 -11.46 -17.46
CA ARG A 72 -22.72 -12.17 -17.38
C ARG A 72 -23.46 -11.88 -16.08
N SER A 73 -22.75 -11.65 -14.98
CA SER A 73 -23.39 -11.24 -13.72
C SER A 73 -23.98 -9.84 -13.79
N LEU A 74 -23.30 -8.89 -14.45
CA LEU A 74 -23.87 -7.56 -14.71
C LEU A 74 -25.09 -7.64 -15.65
N ALA A 75 -25.01 -8.44 -16.72
CA ALA A 75 -26.14 -8.67 -17.61
C ALA A 75 -27.37 -9.24 -16.88
N GLN A 76 -27.18 -10.21 -15.98
CA GLN A 76 -28.26 -10.77 -15.15
C GLN A 76 -28.87 -9.75 -14.17
N LEU A 77 -28.09 -8.76 -13.74
CA LEU A 77 -28.59 -7.64 -12.92
C LEU A 77 -29.36 -6.61 -13.75
N HIS A 78 -29.50 -6.81 -15.08
CA HIS A 78 -30.19 -5.93 -16.00
C HIS A 78 -29.68 -4.48 -15.91
N VAL A 79 -28.35 -4.31 -15.97
CA VAL A 79 -27.69 -2.99 -15.96
C VAL A 79 -28.09 -2.15 -17.17
N ASP A 80 -28.26 -0.84 -16.97
CA ASP A 80 -28.61 0.13 -18.02
C ASP A 80 -27.34 0.73 -18.66
N ALA A 81 -26.49 -0.15 -19.20
CA ALA A 81 -25.19 0.22 -19.77
C ALA A 81 -24.67 -0.83 -20.74
N ASP A 82 -23.87 -0.39 -21.72
CA ASP A 82 -23.13 -1.30 -22.59
C ASP A 82 -22.01 -2.00 -21.80
N LEU A 83 -21.75 -3.27 -22.12
CA LEU A 83 -20.59 -4.01 -21.61
C LEU A 83 -19.46 -3.90 -22.64
N VAL A 84 -18.31 -3.34 -22.25
CA VAL A 84 -17.20 -3.05 -23.17
C VAL A 84 -15.92 -3.74 -22.71
N VAL A 85 -15.31 -4.53 -23.60
CA VAL A 85 -13.97 -5.12 -23.37
C VAL A 85 -12.96 -4.40 -24.24
N ILE A 86 -12.01 -3.71 -23.62
CA ILE A 86 -10.84 -3.18 -24.32
C ILE A 86 -9.83 -4.33 -24.40
N ALA A 87 -9.65 -4.90 -25.57
CA ALA A 87 -8.83 -6.09 -25.79
C ALA A 87 -7.57 -5.75 -26.60
N SER A 88 -6.39 -6.15 -26.13
CA SER A 88 -5.18 -6.02 -26.95
C SER A 88 -5.27 -6.85 -28.24
N HIS A 89 -4.51 -6.47 -29.27
CA HIS A 89 -4.47 -7.23 -30.51
C HIS A 89 -4.00 -8.69 -30.34
N ASP A 90 -3.25 -8.98 -29.28
CA ASP A 90 -2.75 -10.31 -28.96
C ASP A 90 -3.85 -11.23 -28.41
N VAL A 91 -4.96 -10.68 -27.90
CA VAL A 91 -6.09 -11.48 -27.42
C VAL A 91 -6.60 -12.37 -28.57
N PRO A 92 -6.76 -13.69 -28.38
CA PRO A 92 -7.25 -14.58 -29.42
C PRO A 92 -8.58 -14.11 -30.01
N ARG A 93 -8.68 -14.04 -31.35
CA ARG A 93 -9.92 -13.63 -32.03
C ARG A 93 -11.14 -14.46 -31.62
N ARG A 94 -10.94 -15.74 -31.30
CA ARG A 94 -11.99 -16.62 -30.79
C ARG A 94 -12.56 -16.13 -29.46
N TRP A 95 -11.70 -15.73 -28.52
CA TRP A 95 -12.12 -15.20 -27.23
C TRP A 95 -12.87 -13.87 -27.37
N ALA A 96 -12.38 -12.98 -28.23
CA ALA A 96 -13.10 -11.75 -28.57
C ALA A 96 -14.50 -12.04 -29.13
N ARG A 97 -14.63 -12.92 -30.14
CA ARG A 97 -15.93 -13.30 -30.69
C ARG A 97 -16.85 -13.93 -29.67
N THR A 98 -16.33 -14.77 -28.77
CA THR A 98 -17.13 -15.39 -27.70
C THR A 98 -17.69 -14.31 -26.75
N MET A 99 -16.89 -13.32 -26.37
CA MET A 99 -17.38 -12.20 -25.54
C MET A 99 -18.43 -11.36 -26.28
N GLU A 100 -18.28 -11.15 -27.59
CA GLU A 100 -19.27 -10.45 -28.41
C GLU A 100 -20.59 -11.21 -28.57
N GLN A 101 -20.49 -12.48 -28.97
CA GLN A 101 -21.65 -13.27 -29.39
C GLN A 101 -22.38 -13.92 -28.23
N GLU A 102 -21.66 -14.38 -27.21
CA GLU A 102 -22.27 -15.12 -26.10
C GLU A 102 -22.45 -14.26 -24.85
N ASP A 103 -21.63 -13.23 -24.64
CA ASP A 103 -21.67 -12.41 -23.42
C ASP A 103 -22.27 -11.00 -23.68
N GLY A 104 -22.63 -10.70 -24.92
CA GLY A 104 -23.24 -9.42 -25.32
C GLY A 104 -22.29 -8.22 -25.17
N ALA A 105 -20.98 -8.45 -25.10
CA ALA A 105 -20.00 -7.41 -24.85
C ALA A 105 -19.45 -6.82 -26.15
N ARG A 106 -19.30 -5.51 -26.23
CA ARG A 106 -18.61 -4.85 -27.34
C ARG A 106 -17.10 -4.93 -27.13
N VAL A 107 -16.38 -5.59 -28.04
CA VAL A 107 -14.92 -5.74 -27.94
C VAL A 107 -14.21 -4.68 -28.77
N MET A 108 -13.51 -3.76 -28.10
CA MET A 108 -12.67 -2.75 -28.72
C MET A 108 -11.23 -3.25 -28.79
N ARG A 109 -10.71 -3.49 -30.00
CA ARG A 109 -9.33 -3.95 -30.17
C ARG A 109 -8.34 -2.79 -30.18
N VAL A 110 -7.26 -2.89 -29.41
CA VAL A 110 -6.25 -1.83 -29.25
C VAL A 110 -4.82 -2.37 -29.31
N GLU A 111 -3.88 -1.50 -29.66
CA GLU A 111 -2.45 -1.77 -29.53
C GLU A 111 -2.00 -1.62 -28.07
N ASN A 112 -1.03 -2.42 -27.64
CA ASN A 112 -0.48 -2.28 -26.29
C ASN A 112 0.30 -0.97 -26.18
N VAL A 113 0.07 -0.24 -25.09
CA VAL A 113 0.87 0.92 -24.70
C VAL A 113 2.22 0.42 -24.21
N ASP A 114 3.32 0.93 -24.79
CA ASP A 114 4.66 0.60 -24.29
C ASP A 114 4.85 1.19 -22.88
N ASN A 115 5.34 0.38 -21.95
CA ASN A 115 5.59 0.84 -20.59
C ASN A 115 7.00 1.47 -20.50
N PRO A 116 7.14 2.80 -20.38
CA PRO A 116 8.45 3.46 -20.35
C PRO A 116 9.24 3.14 -19.07
N TYR A 117 8.56 2.63 -18.03
CA TYR A 117 9.15 2.30 -16.73
C TYR A 117 9.71 0.87 -16.67
N LYS A 118 9.57 0.06 -17.73
CA LYS A 118 9.97 -1.36 -17.77
C LYS A 118 11.44 -1.65 -17.43
N ASN A 119 12.32 -0.65 -17.57
CA ASN A 119 13.76 -0.75 -17.32
C ASN A 119 14.19 -0.24 -15.93
N GLN A 120 13.26 0.15 -15.06
CA GLN A 120 13.59 0.61 -13.72
C GLN A 120 14.12 -0.53 -12.82
N PRO A 121 15.05 -0.26 -11.89
CA PRO A 121 15.74 -1.30 -11.11
C PRO A 121 14.83 -2.16 -10.20
N ASN A 122 13.60 -1.72 -9.92
CA ASN A 122 12.59 -2.44 -9.12
C ASN A 122 11.28 -2.68 -9.89
N PHE A 123 11.31 -2.68 -11.23
CA PHE A 123 10.12 -2.87 -12.03
C PHE A 123 9.56 -4.29 -11.89
N ASP A 124 8.30 -4.41 -11.49
CA ASP A 124 7.59 -5.68 -11.49
C ASP A 124 7.10 -6.00 -12.91
N ARG A 125 7.58 -7.10 -13.49
CA ARG A 125 7.18 -7.54 -14.84
C ARG A 125 5.67 -7.73 -15.00
N ARG A 126 4.91 -7.91 -13.92
CA ARG A 126 3.44 -7.96 -13.94
C ARG A 126 2.79 -6.66 -14.42
N PHE A 127 3.47 -5.53 -14.30
CA PHE A 127 2.97 -4.21 -14.71
C PHE A 127 3.30 -3.84 -16.16
N MET A 128 3.86 -4.77 -16.94
CA MET A 128 4.29 -4.51 -18.31
C MET A 128 3.16 -4.00 -19.22
N LEU A 129 1.92 -4.41 -18.98
CA LEU A 129 0.77 -4.12 -19.85
C LEU A 129 -0.38 -3.39 -19.14
N THR A 130 -0.20 -2.98 -17.88
CA THR A 130 -1.29 -2.40 -17.09
C THR A 130 -1.69 -1.00 -17.56
N LEU A 131 -0.79 -0.24 -18.19
CA LEU A 131 -1.07 1.08 -18.77
C LEU A 131 -2.10 1.05 -19.90
N ASN A 132 -2.43 -0.13 -20.45
CA ASN A 132 -3.54 -0.26 -21.39
C ASN A 132 -4.89 0.18 -20.80
N LYS A 133 -5.04 0.22 -19.46
CA LYS A 133 -6.24 0.76 -18.82
C LYS A 133 -6.53 2.21 -19.23
N LEU A 134 -5.54 2.99 -19.66
CA LEU A 134 -5.72 4.38 -20.11
C LEU A 134 -6.66 4.51 -21.32
N TYR A 135 -6.81 3.46 -22.14
CA TYR A 135 -7.75 3.46 -23.27
C TYR A 135 -9.21 3.69 -22.86
N VAL A 136 -9.56 3.52 -21.58
CA VAL A 136 -10.92 3.82 -21.10
C VAL A 136 -11.31 5.29 -21.33
N TRP A 137 -10.37 6.23 -21.31
CA TRP A 137 -10.63 7.64 -21.62
C TRP A 137 -10.91 7.90 -23.11
N LYS A 138 -10.59 6.95 -23.99
CA LYS A 138 -10.85 7.04 -25.45
C LYS A 138 -12.31 6.74 -25.81
N LEU A 139 -13.09 6.16 -24.90
CA LEU A 139 -14.47 5.74 -25.07
C LEU A 139 -15.49 6.90 -25.09
N VAL A 140 -15.23 7.94 -25.88
CA VAL A 140 -16.00 9.20 -25.93
C VAL A 140 -17.40 9.08 -26.53
N GLU A 141 -17.79 7.89 -27.00
CA GLU A 141 -19.17 7.60 -27.36
C GLU A 141 -20.11 7.42 -26.15
N TYR A 142 -19.57 7.30 -24.94
CA TYR A 142 -20.33 7.15 -23.71
C TYR A 142 -20.24 8.41 -22.83
N GLU A 143 -21.34 8.75 -22.16
CA GLU A 143 -21.40 9.86 -21.20
C GLU A 143 -20.58 9.54 -19.94
N ARG A 144 -20.70 8.31 -19.42
CA ARG A 144 -19.93 7.79 -18.28
C ARG A 144 -19.45 6.38 -18.51
N VAL A 145 -18.25 6.10 -18.01
CA VAL A 145 -17.66 4.76 -18.03
C VAL A 145 -17.25 4.36 -16.64
N VAL A 146 -17.65 3.17 -16.21
CA VAL A 146 -17.17 2.52 -14.99
C VAL A 146 -16.10 1.52 -15.41
N MET A 147 -14.84 1.80 -15.06
CA MET A 147 -13.72 0.88 -15.29
C MET A 147 -13.66 -0.16 -14.19
N LEU A 148 -13.52 -1.43 -14.57
CA LEU A 148 -13.54 -2.59 -13.69
C LEU A 148 -12.34 -3.51 -13.91
N ASP A 149 -11.78 -4.04 -12.82
CA ASP A 149 -10.89 -5.19 -12.88
C ASP A 149 -11.70 -6.49 -12.99
N ALA A 150 -11.08 -7.51 -13.60
CA ALA A 150 -11.73 -8.81 -13.82
C ALA A 150 -12.10 -9.56 -12.52
N ASP A 151 -11.62 -9.10 -11.37
CA ASP A 151 -11.87 -9.70 -10.06
C ASP A 151 -12.94 -8.97 -9.24
N ASN A 152 -13.74 -8.11 -9.86
CA ASN A 152 -14.95 -7.56 -9.26
C ASN A 152 -16.12 -8.55 -9.35
N LEU A 153 -16.86 -8.68 -8.24
CA LEU A 153 -18.05 -9.50 -8.12
C LEU A 153 -19.22 -8.61 -7.69
N PHE A 154 -20.26 -8.53 -8.52
CA PHE A 154 -21.43 -7.70 -8.26
C PHE A 154 -22.53 -8.52 -7.59
N LEU A 155 -23.02 -8.00 -6.45
CA LEU A 155 -24.14 -8.57 -5.70
C LEU A 155 -25.46 -7.86 -5.99
N ARG A 156 -25.40 -6.60 -6.45
CA ARG A 156 -26.53 -5.71 -6.73
C ARG A 156 -26.22 -4.86 -7.96
N LYS A 157 -27.28 -4.40 -8.63
CA LYS A 157 -27.22 -3.48 -9.77
C LYS A 157 -26.56 -2.15 -9.32
N PRO A 158 -25.41 -1.73 -9.90
CA PRO A 158 -24.63 -0.59 -9.41
C PRO A 158 -24.70 0.65 -10.33
N ASP A 159 -25.82 0.85 -11.02
CA ASP A 159 -26.00 1.92 -12.03
C ASP A 159 -25.94 3.32 -11.43
N GLU A 160 -26.14 3.47 -10.12
CA GLU A 160 -25.97 4.73 -9.41
C GLU A 160 -24.54 5.29 -9.52
N LEU A 161 -23.54 4.44 -9.86
CA LEU A 161 -22.18 4.88 -10.16
C LEU A 161 -22.11 5.83 -11.37
N PHE A 162 -23.03 5.71 -12.33
CA PHE A 162 -23.08 6.61 -13.49
C PHE A 162 -23.56 8.02 -13.14
N GLN A 163 -24.09 8.24 -11.94
CA GLN A 163 -24.43 9.59 -11.46
C GLN A 163 -23.18 10.37 -11.02
N CYS A 164 -22.01 9.73 -10.96
CA CYS A 164 -20.73 10.39 -10.74
C CYS A 164 -20.44 11.47 -11.79
N GLY A 165 -19.74 12.53 -11.39
CA GLY A 165 -19.27 13.58 -12.27
C GLY A 165 -18.11 13.18 -13.18
N GLN A 166 -17.05 13.98 -13.17
CA GLN A 166 -15.94 13.87 -14.12
C GLN A 166 -15.04 12.68 -13.80
N PHE A 167 -14.77 12.41 -12.52
CA PHE A 167 -13.94 11.28 -12.09
C PHE A 167 -14.25 10.87 -10.65
N CYS A 168 -14.66 9.62 -10.43
CA CYS A 168 -14.83 9.05 -9.09
C CYS A 168 -13.84 7.93 -8.84
N ALA A 169 -13.01 8.13 -7.82
CA ALA A 169 -11.93 7.23 -7.47
C ALA A 169 -12.25 6.42 -6.21
N VAL A 170 -11.88 5.14 -6.19
CA VAL A 170 -11.87 4.37 -4.95
C VAL A 170 -10.46 4.33 -4.35
N PHE A 171 -10.38 4.14 -3.04
CA PHE A 171 -9.13 4.06 -2.28
C PHE A 171 -9.07 2.80 -1.41
N ILE A 172 -7.93 2.12 -1.41
CA ILE A 172 -7.57 1.09 -0.42
C ILE A 172 -6.74 1.77 0.68
N ASN A 173 -6.94 1.35 1.94
CA ASN A 173 -6.16 1.81 3.10
C ASN A 173 -5.95 3.34 3.09
N PRO A 174 -6.96 4.10 3.52
CA PRO A 174 -7.63 5.28 2.94
C PRO A 174 -6.81 6.33 2.15
N CYS A 175 -5.74 5.94 1.49
CA CYS A 175 -4.69 6.80 0.97
C CYS A 175 -4.16 6.35 -0.40
N ILE A 176 -4.36 5.07 -0.76
CA ILE A 176 -3.87 4.51 -2.01
C ILE A 176 -5.02 4.44 -2.98
N PHE A 177 -4.96 5.25 -4.05
CA PHE A 177 -5.91 5.17 -5.15
C PHE A 177 -5.89 3.74 -5.71
N HIS A 178 -7.06 3.18 -6.02
CA HIS A 178 -7.17 1.82 -6.55
C HIS A 178 -7.82 1.82 -7.93
N THR A 179 -7.08 1.34 -8.92
CA THR A 179 -7.53 1.30 -10.33
C THR A 179 -8.44 0.13 -10.67
N GLY A 180 -8.77 -0.72 -9.70
CA GLY A 180 -9.67 -1.84 -9.93
C GLY A 180 -11.15 -1.47 -9.97
N LEU A 181 -11.53 -0.28 -9.50
CA LEU A 181 -12.83 0.30 -9.81
C LEU A 181 -12.73 1.82 -9.80
N PHE A 182 -13.13 2.48 -10.88
CA PHE A 182 -13.30 3.94 -10.90
C PHE A 182 -14.30 4.35 -11.99
N VAL A 183 -14.91 5.52 -11.82
CA VAL A 183 -15.85 6.10 -12.79
C VAL A 183 -15.22 7.31 -13.43
N LEU A 184 -15.43 7.52 -14.71
CA LEU A 184 -14.92 8.68 -15.43
C LEU A 184 -15.87 9.16 -16.51
N GLN A 185 -15.74 10.45 -16.83
CA GLN A 185 -16.19 11.03 -18.08
C GLN A 185 -15.07 10.91 -19.13
N PRO A 186 -15.29 10.17 -20.24
CA PRO A 186 -14.25 9.97 -21.25
C PRO A 186 -13.85 11.28 -21.92
N SER A 187 -12.57 11.42 -22.27
CA SER A 187 -12.04 12.57 -23.00
C SER A 187 -10.81 12.19 -23.82
N LYS A 188 -10.90 12.39 -25.15
CA LYS A 188 -9.79 12.22 -26.08
C LYS A 188 -8.63 13.19 -25.82
N GLU A 189 -8.91 14.34 -25.22
CA GLU A 189 -7.89 15.33 -24.86
C GLU A 189 -7.08 14.82 -23.67
N VAL A 190 -7.76 14.39 -22.60
CA VAL A 190 -7.13 13.79 -21.42
C VAL A 190 -6.36 12.52 -21.79
N PHE A 191 -6.92 11.66 -22.65
CA PHE A 191 -6.23 10.47 -23.14
C PHE A 191 -4.91 10.80 -23.88
N ARG A 192 -4.94 11.76 -24.82
CA ARG A 192 -3.74 12.18 -25.55
C ARG A 192 -2.70 12.81 -24.63
N ASP A 193 -3.14 13.65 -23.69
CA ASP A 193 -2.26 14.26 -22.71
C ASP A 193 -1.61 13.23 -21.78
N MET A 194 -2.36 12.21 -21.32
CA MET A 194 -1.79 11.11 -20.54
C MET A 194 -0.73 10.33 -21.30
N LEU A 195 -0.96 10.01 -22.59
CA LEU A 195 0.07 9.35 -23.41
C LEU A 195 1.30 10.24 -23.58
N HIS A 196 1.12 11.53 -23.84
CA HIS A 196 2.22 12.49 -23.93
C HIS A 196 2.99 12.62 -22.60
N GLN A 197 2.32 12.62 -21.46
CA GLN A 197 2.99 12.63 -20.15
C GLN A 197 3.72 11.32 -19.84
N LEU A 198 3.21 10.17 -20.30
CA LEU A 198 3.93 8.90 -20.24
C LEU A 198 5.23 8.95 -21.05
N GLU A 199 5.18 9.42 -22.29
CA GLU A 199 6.35 9.55 -23.17
C GLU A 199 7.41 10.50 -22.59
N ASN A 200 6.97 11.57 -21.93
CA ASN A 200 7.84 12.53 -21.25
C ASN A 200 8.36 12.04 -19.89
N GLY A 201 8.03 10.81 -19.47
CA GLY A 201 8.55 10.22 -18.25
C GLY A 201 8.01 10.87 -16.97
N LYS A 202 6.71 11.21 -16.94
CA LYS A 202 6.01 11.65 -15.72
C LYS A 202 6.33 10.69 -14.56
N ASP A 203 6.43 11.24 -13.35
CA ASP A 203 6.65 10.43 -12.15
C ASP A 203 5.55 9.37 -11.98
N ASN A 204 5.97 8.13 -11.74
CA ASN A 204 5.09 6.98 -11.58
C ASN A 204 5.68 6.05 -10.51
N PRO A 205 5.21 6.13 -9.25
CA PRO A 205 5.84 5.44 -8.12
C PRO A 205 5.87 3.91 -8.21
N ASP A 206 4.87 3.30 -8.86
CA ASP A 206 4.76 1.84 -8.99
C ASP A 206 5.12 1.33 -10.40
N GLY A 207 5.38 2.24 -11.34
CA GLY A 207 5.63 1.90 -12.75
C GLY A 207 4.42 1.31 -13.47
N ALA A 208 3.21 1.44 -12.90
CA ALA A 208 1.97 0.84 -13.38
C ALA A 208 0.87 1.89 -13.62
N ASP A 209 -0.34 1.43 -13.91
CA ASP A 209 -1.55 2.24 -14.09
C ASP A 209 -1.95 3.00 -12.82
N GLN A 210 -1.85 2.37 -11.65
CA GLN A 210 -2.31 2.95 -10.40
C GLN A 210 -1.47 4.16 -9.96
N GLY A 211 -0.15 4.02 -9.95
CA GLY A 211 0.78 5.13 -9.68
C GLY A 211 0.70 6.22 -10.73
N PHE A 212 0.56 5.87 -12.02
CA PHE A 212 0.46 6.86 -13.09
C PHE A 212 -0.84 7.68 -13.01
N ILE A 213 -2.00 7.03 -12.90
CA ILE A 213 -3.28 7.73 -12.80
C ILE A 213 -3.33 8.55 -11.50
N GLY A 214 -2.79 8.01 -10.40
CA GLY A 214 -2.67 8.73 -9.14
C GLY A 214 -1.78 9.97 -9.23
N SER A 215 -0.68 9.92 -9.99
CA SER A 215 0.19 11.09 -10.21
C SER A 215 -0.39 12.09 -11.22
N TYR A 216 -1.23 11.62 -12.15
CA TYR A 216 -1.93 12.47 -13.12
C TYR A 216 -3.07 13.25 -12.47
N PHE A 217 -3.81 12.63 -11.55
CA PHE A 217 -4.84 13.26 -10.75
C PHE A 217 -4.41 13.34 -9.27
N PRO A 218 -3.51 14.26 -8.89
CA PRO A 218 -2.91 14.26 -7.55
C PRO A 218 -3.92 14.60 -6.43
N ASP A 219 -5.01 15.30 -6.77
CA ASP A 219 -5.99 15.79 -5.79
C ASP A 219 -7.12 14.77 -5.50
N LEU A 220 -7.09 13.55 -6.08
CA LEU A 220 -8.18 12.56 -5.92
C LEU A 220 -8.49 12.22 -4.46
N LEU A 221 -7.46 12.19 -3.61
CA LEU A 221 -7.61 11.87 -2.20
C LEU A 221 -8.32 12.97 -1.41
N ASP A 222 -8.22 14.22 -1.89
CA ASP A 222 -8.83 15.40 -1.27
C ASP A 222 -10.26 15.66 -1.76
N MET A 223 -10.75 14.85 -2.71
CA MET A 223 -12.10 14.97 -3.26
C MET A 223 -13.18 14.57 -2.22
N PRO A 224 -14.38 15.18 -2.26
CA PRO A 224 -15.48 14.83 -1.37
C PRO A 224 -15.97 13.39 -1.62
N MET A 225 -16.61 12.78 -0.62
CA MET A 225 -17.24 11.47 -0.80
C MET A 225 -18.43 11.58 -1.77
N PHE A 226 -18.53 10.64 -2.71
CA PHE A 226 -19.64 10.52 -3.63
C PHE A 226 -20.86 9.91 -2.92
N HIS A 227 -21.95 10.66 -2.92
CA HIS A 227 -23.23 10.23 -2.40
C HIS A 227 -24.23 10.35 -3.57
N PRO A 228 -24.75 9.23 -4.12
CA PRO A 228 -25.62 9.28 -5.28
C PRO A 228 -26.90 10.06 -4.97
N PRO A 229 -27.26 11.06 -5.79
CA PRO A 229 -28.51 11.82 -5.61
C PRO A 229 -29.76 10.94 -5.71
N LEU A 230 -30.71 11.11 -4.78
CA LEU A 230 -31.96 10.34 -4.77
C LEU A 230 -32.84 10.56 -6.00
N ASN A 231 -32.67 11.69 -6.69
CA ASN A 231 -33.40 12.06 -7.91
C ASN A 231 -32.78 11.47 -9.19
N GLY A 232 -31.66 10.73 -9.10
CA GLY A 232 -30.97 10.14 -10.25
C GLY A 232 -30.16 11.12 -11.11
N SER A 233 -30.03 12.39 -10.70
CA SER A 233 -29.24 13.37 -11.45
C SER A 233 -27.74 13.14 -11.34
N THR A 234 -26.99 13.45 -12.39
CA THR A 234 -25.52 13.42 -12.36
C THR A 234 -24.96 14.61 -11.58
N VAL A 235 -24.00 14.37 -10.70
CA VAL A 235 -23.24 15.45 -10.03
C VAL A 235 -22.08 15.91 -10.91
N ASN A 236 -21.55 17.12 -10.68
CA ASN A 236 -20.41 17.65 -11.42
C ASN A 236 -19.15 17.67 -10.54
N GLY A 237 -17.97 17.49 -11.13
CA GLY A 237 -16.69 17.42 -10.42
C GLY A 237 -16.20 16.00 -10.11
N SER A 238 -15.13 15.90 -9.34
CA SER A 238 -14.48 14.64 -8.97
C SER A 238 -14.79 14.25 -7.52
N TYR A 239 -14.91 12.95 -7.24
CA TYR A 239 -15.33 12.45 -5.93
C TYR A 239 -14.57 11.18 -5.53
N ARG A 240 -14.68 10.82 -4.25
CA ARG A 240 -14.23 9.53 -3.71
C ARG A 240 -15.40 8.59 -3.54
N LEU A 241 -15.29 7.37 -4.03
CA LEU A 241 -16.32 6.36 -3.85
C LEU A 241 -16.28 5.77 -2.43
N PRO A 242 -17.43 5.57 -1.77
CA PRO A 242 -17.54 4.85 -0.51
C PRO A 242 -16.97 3.42 -0.58
N LEU A 243 -16.49 2.93 0.57
CA LEU A 243 -15.95 1.56 0.72
C LEU A 243 -16.93 0.48 0.23
N GLY A 244 -18.25 0.73 0.28
CA GLY A 244 -19.27 -0.20 -0.18
C GLY A 244 -19.23 -0.53 -1.68
N TYR A 245 -18.50 0.25 -2.49
CA TYR A 245 -18.25 -0.05 -3.92
C TYR A 245 -16.91 -0.73 -4.18
N GLN A 246 -16.10 -0.98 -3.15
CA GLN A 246 -14.86 -1.75 -3.28
C GLN A 246 -14.55 -2.48 -1.98
N MET A 247 -15.46 -3.39 -1.62
CA MET A 247 -15.28 -4.15 -0.40
C MET A 247 -14.30 -5.29 -0.65
N GLU A 248 -13.14 -5.22 -0.02
CA GLU A 248 -12.12 -6.26 -0.17
C GLU A 248 -12.56 -7.56 0.52
N ALA A 249 -12.49 -8.68 -0.21
CA ALA A 249 -12.92 -9.99 0.27
C ALA A 249 -12.18 -10.48 1.53
N THR A 250 -10.99 -9.95 1.84
CA THR A 250 -10.23 -10.30 3.06
C THR A 250 -10.90 -9.78 4.34
N TYR A 251 -11.66 -8.68 4.28
CA TYR A 251 -12.45 -8.20 5.43
C TYR A 251 -13.49 -9.23 5.89
N TYR A 252 -14.04 -10.01 4.95
CA TYR A 252 -14.95 -11.10 5.28
C TYR A 252 -14.24 -12.23 6.04
N TYR A 253 -12.99 -12.54 5.71
CA TYR A 253 -12.24 -13.61 6.38
C TYR A 253 -12.17 -13.39 7.89
N LEU A 254 -11.91 -12.15 8.32
CA LEU A 254 -11.80 -11.82 9.73
C LEU A 254 -13.12 -12.02 10.49
N ARG A 255 -14.26 -11.73 9.87
CA ARG A 255 -15.57 -11.83 10.53
C ARG A 255 -16.32 -13.14 10.27
N LEU A 256 -15.94 -13.92 9.26
CA LEU A 256 -16.63 -15.13 8.77
C LEU A 256 -18.11 -14.92 8.42
N ARG A 257 -18.59 -13.68 8.38
CA ARG A 257 -19.99 -13.31 8.10
C ARG A 257 -20.01 -12.08 7.22
N TRP A 258 -20.93 -12.09 6.26
CA TRP A 258 -21.17 -10.95 5.37
C TRP A 258 -22.26 -10.10 6.01
N ASN A 259 -21.85 -9.21 6.91
CA ASN A 259 -22.74 -8.21 7.50
C ASN A 259 -21.97 -6.91 7.64
N VAL A 260 -21.98 -6.11 6.57
CA VAL A 260 -21.44 -4.75 6.60
C VAL A 260 -22.62 -3.80 6.80
N PRO A 261 -22.74 -3.17 7.98
CA PRO A 261 -23.95 -2.46 8.38
C PRO A 261 -24.15 -1.10 7.66
N CYS A 262 -23.27 -0.73 6.73
CA CYS A 262 -23.30 0.58 6.08
C CYS A 262 -22.91 0.51 4.59
N GLY A 263 -23.59 1.33 3.78
CA GLY A 263 -23.31 1.49 2.34
C GLY A 263 -24.12 0.58 1.41
N PRO A 264 -23.98 0.78 0.08
CA PRO A 264 -24.74 0.06 -0.94
C PRO A 264 -24.36 -1.44 -1.03
N ASN A 265 -23.14 -1.80 -0.59
CA ASN A 265 -22.59 -3.16 -0.54
C ASN A 265 -22.76 -3.93 -1.87
N SER A 266 -22.56 -3.23 -2.98
CA SER A 266 -22.88 -3.73 -4.31
C SER A 266 -21.74 -4.52 -4.97
N VAL A 267 -20.49 -4.26 -4.57
CA VAL A 267 -19.29 -4.83 -5.23
C VAL A 267 -18.34 -5.43 -4.21
N ILE A 268 -17.99 -6.71 -4.41
CA ILE A 268 -16.87 -7.37 -3.74
C ILE A 268 -15.67 -7.35 -4.68
N THR A 269 -14.52 -6.94 -4.20
CA THR A 269 -13.26 -7.01 -4.94
C THR A 269 -12.36 -8.05 -4.30
N PHE A 270 -11.60 -8.79 -5.11
CA PHE A 270 -10.62 -9.77 -4.63
C PHE A 270 -9.17 -9.30 -4.89
N PRO A 271 -8.72 -8.18 -4.30
CA PRO A 271 -7.37 -7.62 -4.52
C PRO A 271 -6.25 -8.44 -3.86
N GLY A 272 -6.59 -9.53 -3.16
CA GLY A 272 -5.69 -10.36 -2.38
C GLY A 272 -4.53 -10.99 -3.15
N ALA A 273 -3.65 -11.68 -2.42
CA ALA A 273 -2.45 -12.31 -2.95
C ALA A 273 -2.74 -13.12 -4.23
N LEU A 274 -1.81 -13.09 -5.18
CA LEU A 274 -1.95 -13.69 -6.51
C LEU A 274 -2.40 -15.15 -6.53
N TRP A 275 -2.20 -15.90 -5.44
CA TRP A 275 -2.55 -17.31 -5.29
C TRP A 275 -3.92 -17.54 -4.60
N LEU A 276 -4.62 -16.47 -4.21
CA LEU A 276 -5.91 -16.48 -3.55
C LEU A 276 -7.00 -15.78 -4.39
N LYS A 277 -6.89 -15.79 -5.72
CA LYS A 277 -7.97 -15.31 -6.58
C LYS A 277 -9.20 -16.23 -6.48
N PRO A 278 -10.42 -15.68 -6.63
CA PRO A 278 -11.66 -16.39 -6.33
C PRO A 278 -11.95 -17.54 -7.30
N TRP A 279 -11.33 -17.54 -8.48
CA TRP A 279 -11.45 -18.62 -9.46
C TRP A 279 -10.59 -19.83 -9.13
N TYR A 280 -9.64 -19.76 -8.19
CA TYR A 280 -8.82 -20.91 -7.86
C TYR A 280 -9.56 -21.91 -6.99
N TRP A 281 -9.58 -23.17 -7.42
CA TRP A 281 -10.23 -24.26 -6.68
C TRP A 281 -9.69 -24.44 -5.26
N TRP A 282 -8.41 -24.13 -5.03
CA TRP A 282 -7.78 -24.25 -3.70
C TRP A 282 -8.06 -23.05 -2.77
N SER A 283 -8.55 -21.92 -3.29
CA SER A 283 -8.80 -20.71 -2.50
C SER A 283 -9.90 -20.89 -1.45
N TRP A 284 -10.80 -21.86 -1.66
CA TRP A 284 -12.06 -22.04 -0.94
C TRP A 284 -11.97 -22.78 0.43
N PRO A 285 -10.90 -22.64 1.20
CA PRO A 285 -11.20 -22.57 2.65
C PRO A 285 -10.78 -21.23 3.24
N VAL A 286 -9.82 -20.60 2.57
CA VAL A 286 -9.21 -19.33 2.95
C VAL A 286 -10.11 -18.17 2.56
N LEU A 287 -10.76 -18.19 1.40
CA LEU A 287 -11.69 -17.15 0.97
C LEU A 287 -13.07 -17.76 0.69
N PRO A 288 -13.95 -17.85 1.70
CA PRO A 288 -15.24 -18.52 1.53
C PRO A 288 -16.14 -17.84 0.48
N LEU A 289 -15.99 -16.53 0.29
CA LEU A 289 -16.66 -15.76 -0.76
C LEU A 289 -16.26 -16.22 -2.18
N GLY A 290 -15.17 -16.97 -2.35
CA GLY A 290 -14.83 -17.64 -3.61
C GLY A 290 -15.95 -18.57 -4.09
N ILE A 291 -16.73 -19.20 -3.19
CA ILE A 291 -17.93 -19.97 -3.62
C ILE A 291 -18.88 -19.08 -4.39
N LYS A 292 -19.14 -17.86 -3.93
CA LYS A 292 -20.12 -16.99 -4.57
C LYS A 292 -19.71 -16.68 -6.01
N TRP A 293 -18.42 -16.50 -6.26
CA TRP A 293 -17.90 -16.41 -7.62
C TRP A 293 -18.11 -17.70 -8.42
N HIS A 294 -17.82 -18.87 -7.83
CA HIS A 294 -18.03 -20.17 -8.50
C HIS A 294 -19.52 -20.53 -8.72
N GLU A 295 -20.42 -20.03 -7.88
CA GLU A 295 -21.87 -20.13 -8.01
C GLU A 295 -22.36 -19.32 -9.21
N GLN A 296 -21.90 -18.06 -9.33
CA GLN A 296 -22.16 -17.24 -10.52
C GLN A 296 -21.55 -17.87 -11.76
N ARG A 297 -20.30 -18.35 -11.72
CA ARG A 297 -19.71 -19.07 -12.85
C ARG A 297 -20.57 -20.26 -13.29
N ARG A 298 -21.05 -21.06 -12.33
CA ARG A 298 -21.87 -22.24 -12.62
C ARG A 298 -23.17 -21.86 -13.34
N GLN A 299 -23.81 -20.78 -12.92
CA GLN A 299 -25.05 -20.27 -13.51
C GLN A 299 -24.81 -19.60 -14.87
N ASN A 300 -23.69 -18.90 -15.01
CA ASN A 300 -23.45 -18.00 -16.13
C ASN A 300 -22.78 -18.72 -17.31
N ILE A 301 -21.74 -19.53 -17.07
CA ILE A 301 -20.89 -20.13 -18.12
C ILE A 301 -20.85 -21.66 -18.00
N GLY A 302 -20.82 -22.17 -16.78
CA GLY A 302 -20.62 -23.58 -16.48
C GLY A 302 -19.14 -24.00 -16.41
N TYR A 303 -18.93 -25.33 -16.40
CA TYR A 303 -17.61 -25.98 -16.29
C TYR A 303 -17.40 -27.06 -17.37
N GLY A 304 -18.08 -26.95 -18.52
CA GLY A 304 -18.14 -28.03 -19.52
C GLY A 304 -16.75 -28.54 -19.93
N ALA A 305 -15.85 -27.64 -20.32
CA ALA A 305 -14.49 -28.01 -20.71
C ALA A 305 -13.68 -28.64 -19.56
N GLU A 306 -13.73 -28.03 -18.37
CA GLU A 306 -12.97 -28.51 -17.20
C GLU A 306 -13.53 -29.82 -16.63
N THR A 307 -14.84 -30.05 -16.72
CA THR A 307 -15.48 -31.29 -16.25
C THR A 307 -15.09 -32.49 -17.10
N THR A 308 -14.95 -32.34 -18.42
CA THR A 308 -14.41 -33.42 -19.27
C THR A 308 -12.97 -33.76 -18.88
N MET A 309 -12.13 -32.76 -18.65
CA MET A 309 -10.75 -32.98 -18.19
C MET A 309 -10.72 -33.66 -16.82
N ALA A 310 -11.56 -33.22 -15.88
CA ALA A 310 -11.70 -33.83 -14.56
C ALA A 310 -12.10 -35.30 -14.62
N LEU A 311 -13.06 -35.65 -15.49
CA LEU A 311 -13.49 -37.04 -15.68
C LEU A 311 -12.35 -37.91 -16.23
N ILE A 312 -11.60 -37.42 -17.21
CA ILE A 312 -10.42 -38.12 -17.74
C ILE A 312 -9.38 -38.33 -16.63
N GLN A 313 -9.08 -37.29 -15.84
CA GLN A 313 -8.15 -37.38 -14.71
C GLN A 313 -8.61 -38.41 -13.68
N CYS A 314 -9.90 -38.42 -13.31
CA CYS A 314 -10.48 -39.42 -12.43
C CYS A 314 -10.26 -40.85 -12.97
N ILE A 315 -10.56 -41.10 -14.25
CA ILE A 315 -10.37 -42.41 -14.87
C ILE A 315 -8.90 -42.83 -14.84
N VAL A 316 -7.99 -41.91 -15.17
CA VAL A 316 -6.54 -42.17 -15.14
C VAL A 316 -6.07 -42.50 -13.72
N TYR A 317 -6.49 -41.73 -12.71
CA TYR A 317 -6.10 -41.98 -11.32
C TYR A 317 -6.65 -43.32 -10.80
N VAL A 318 -7.90 -43.66 -11.10
CA VAL A 318 -8.49 -44.97 -10.77
C VAL A 318 -7.75 -46.10 -11.49
N GLY A 319 -7.40 -45.91 -12.77
CA GLY A 319 -6.61 -46.84 -13.55
C GLY A 319 -5.22 -47.07 -12.94
N ILE A 320 -4.53 -46.01 -12.51
CA ILE A 320 -3.24 -46.11 -11.80
C ILE A 320 -3.40 -46.96 -10.54
N ILE A 321 -4.41 -46.68 -9.69
CA ILE A 321 -4.66 -47.43 -8.45
C ILE A 321 -4.93 -48.91 -8.75
N ALA A 322 -5.71 -49.21 -9.80
CA ALA A 322 -6.01 -50.58 -10.19
C ALA A 322 -4.76 -51.32 -10.69
N VAL A 323 -3.98 -50.68 -11.57
CA VAL A 323 -2.74 -51.26 -12.13
C VAL A 323 -1.70 -51.46 -11.05
N THR A 324 -1.48 -50.50 -10.15
CA THR A 324 -0.51 -50.64 -9.05
C THR A 324 -0.92 -51.73 -8.06
N ARG A 325 -2.22 -51.92 -7.81
CA ARG A 325 -2.70 -53.05 -6.99
C ARG A 325 -2.50 -54.41 -7.65
N LEU A 326 -2.65 -54.51 -8.96
CA LEU A 326 -2.50 -55.76 -9.72
C LEU A 326 -1.02 -56.08 -10.02
N ALA A 327 -0.23 -55.07 -10.35
CA ALA A 327 1.21 -55.17 -10.53
C ALA A 327 1.91 -55.05 -9.18
N ARG A 328 1.92 -56.13 -8.38
CA ARG A 328 2.92 -56.29 -7.30
C ARG A 328 4.23 -56.73 -7.96
N PRO A 329 5.22 -55.86 -8.18
CA PRO A 329 6.48 -56.28 -8.76
C PRO A 329 7.31 -56.92 -7.65
N ASN A 330 7.63 -58.21 -7.75
CA ASN A 330 8.72 -58.78 -6.97
C ASN A 330 10.03 -58.18 -7.50
N ILE A 331 10.52 -57.10 -6.89
CA ILE A 331 11.83 -56.47 -7.20
C ILE A 331 12.98 -57.36 -6.67
N HIS A 332 12.93 -58.68 -6.91
CA HIS A 332 14.00 -59.58 -6.50
C HIS A 332 15.17 -59.64 -7.50
N LYS A 333 15.14 -58.85 -8.58
CA LYS A 333 16.19 -58.84 -9.61
C LYS A 333 16.37 -57.46 -10.24
N LEU A 334 16.83 -56.47 -9.47
CA LEU A 334 17.64 -55.41 -10.07
C LEU A 334 19.11 -55.79 -9.90
N CYS A 335 19.76 -56.06 -11.03
CA CYS A 335 21.16 -56.48 -11.11
C CYS A 335 22.10 -55.48 -10.44
N TYR A 336 22.60 -55.81 -9.25
CA TYR A 336 23.79 -55.17 -8.69
C TYR A 336 24.99 -56.11 -8.81
N ARG A 337 25.65 -56.05 -9.97
CA ARG A 337 26.99 -56.61 -10.15
C ARG A 337 27.97 -55.44 -10.23
N ARG A 338 28.73 -55.25 -9.13
CA ARG A 338 30.14 -54.79 -9.07
C ARG A 338 30.43 -53.46 -8.33
N THR A 339 31.45 -53.59 -7.46
CA THR A 339 32.44 -52.62 -6.92
C THR A 339 32.08 -51.80 -5.68
N GLU A 340 32.76 -52.16 -4.58
CA GLU A 340 32.51 -51.85 -3.17
C GLU A 340 32.80 -50.40 -2.70
N LYS A 341 33.12 -49.45 -3.59
CA LYS A 341 33.54 -48.09 -3.15
C LYS A 341 32.51 -46.97 -3.29
N ASN A 342 31.36 -47.19 -3.95
CA ASN A 342 30.32 -46.15 -4.18
C ASN A 342 28.94 -46.46 -3.54
N ILE A 343 28.85 -47.45 -2.65
CA ILE A 343 27.57 -47.94 -2.13
C ILE A 343 26.81 -46.87 -1.33
N SER A 344 27.52 -46.07 -0.51
CA SER A 344 26.89 -45.01 0.30
C SER A 344 26.26 -43.89 -0.53
N VAL A 345 26.92 -43.49 -1.63
CA VAL A 345 26.44 -42.45 -2.55
C VAL A 345 25.20 -42.92 -3.28
N ILE A 346 25.16 -44.19 -3.70
CA ILE A 346 24.04 -44.77 -4.44
C ILE A 346 22.84 -45.02 -3.52
N GLN A 347 23.08 -45.46 -2.29
CA GLN A 347 22.05 -45.56 -1.24
C GLN A 347 21.46 -44.18 -0.88
N ALA A 348 22.30 -43.15 -0.75
CA ALA A 348 21.83 -41.78 -0.55
C ALA A 348 21.00 -41.28 -1.75
N GLY A 349 21.44 -41.57 -2.97
CA GLY A 349 20.72 -41.26 -4.20
C GLY A 349 19.34 -41.92 -4.28
N LEU A 350 19.22 -43.20 -3.92
CA LEU A 350 17.93 -43.91 -3.90
C LEU A 350 16.97 -43.37 -2.83
N LYS A 351 17.47 -43.01 -1.64
CA LYS A 351 16.66 -42.36 -0.60
C LYS A 351 16.13 -41.01 -1.08
N MET A 352 16.98 -40.19 -1.68
CA MET A 352 16.58 -38.91 -2.24
C MET A 352 15.52 -39.11 -3.34
N LEU A 353 15.70 -40.09 -4.22
CA LEU A 353 14.73 -40.39 -5.28
C LEU A 353 13.37 -40.81 -4.72
N ALA A 354 13.34 -41.64 -3.67
CA ALA A 354 12.09 -42.04 -3.00
C ALA A 354 11.37 -40.84 -2.37
N ILE A 355 12.10 -39.97 -1.66
CA ILE A 355 11.54 -38.75 -1.06
C ILE A 355 10.99 -37.82 -2.14
N TRP A 356 11.76 -37.57 -3.21
CA TRP A 356 11.32 -36.74 -4.33
C TRP A 356 10.10 -37.33 -5.05
N SER A 357 9.99 -38.66 -5.13
CA SER A 357 8.83 -39.33 -5.71
C SER A 357 7.56 -39.12 -4.87
N ILE A 358 7.69 -39.18 -3.54
CA ILE A 358 6.58 -38.88 -2.62
C ILE A 358 6.19 -37.40 -2.72
N LEU A 359 7.16 -36.48 -2.71
CA LEU A 359 6.88 -35.04 -2.87
C LEU A 359 6.20 -34.74 -4.21
N ALA A 360 6.69 -35.33 -5.31
CA ALA A 360 6.08 -35.19 -6.62
C ALA A 360 4.63 -35.70 -6.65
N ALA A 361 4.31 -36.79 -5.92
CA ALA A 361 2.95 -37.31 -5.82
C ALA A 361 1.95 -36.31 -5.22
N TYR A 362 2.40 -35.42 -4.33
CA TYR A 362 1.55 -34.37 -3.73
C TYR A 362 1.58 -33.03 -4.50
N ILE A 363 2.64 -32.75 -5.26
CA ILE A 363 2.78 -31.50 -6.03
C ILE A 363 2.11 -31.63 -7.41
N LEU A 364 2.27 -32.77 -8.09
CA LEU A 364 1.83 -32.94 -9.46
C LEU A 364 0.30 -32.79 -9.66
N PRO A 365 -0.58 -33.34 -8.80
CA PRO A 365 -2.01 -33.12 -8.93
C PRO A 365 -2.38 -31.64 -8.86
N PHE A 366 -1.70 -30.86 -8.01
CA PHE A 366 -1.95 -29.43 -7.87
C PHE A 366 -1.70 -28.65 -9.18
N ILE A 367 -0.70 -29.06 -9.96
CA ILE A 367 -0.31 -28.43 -11.24
C ILE A 367 -1.23 -28.87 -12.39
N ILE A 368 -1.69 -30.13 -12.37
CA ILE A 368 -2.46 -30.74 -13.47
C ILE A 368 -3.95 -30.38 -13.43
N ILE A 369 -4.50 -30.15 -12.24
CA ILE A 369 -5.92 -29.82 -12.07
C ILE A 369 -6.17 -28.41 -12.63
N PRO A 370 -7.15 -28.23 -13.55
CA PRO A 370 -7.47 -26.91 -14.08
C PRO A 370 -7.72 -25.90 -12.97
N CYS A 371 -6.95 -24.81 -12.95
CA CYS A 371 -7.00 -23.78 -11.90
C CYS A 371 -8.42 -23.31 -11.59
N THR A 372 -9.26 -23.19 -12.62
CA THR A 372 -10.57 -22.55 -12.54
C THR A 372 -11.72 -23.51 -12.22
N ILE A 373 -11.47 -24.82 -12.04
CA ILE A 373 -12.51 -25.81 -11.74
C ILE A 373 -13.24 -25.51 -10.43
N HIS A 374 -14.45 -26.04 -10.27
CA HIS A 374 -15.20 -25.91 -9.02
C HIS A 374 -14.40 -26.45 -7.82
N PRO A 375 -14.33 -25.74 -6.67
CA PRO A 375 -13.50 -26.12 -5.53
C PRO A 375 -13.70 -27.54 -5.01
N LEU A 376 -14.95 -27.99 -4.90
CA LEU A 376 -15.28 -29.36 -4.47
C LEU A 376 -14.69 -30.43 -5.40
N LEU A 377 -14.73 -30.17 -6.72
CA LEU A 377 -14.13 -31.08 -7.70
C LEU A 377 -12.61 -31.00 -7.66
N GLY A 378 -12.03 -29.79 -7.54
CA GLY A 378 -10.59 -29.60 -7.45
C GLY A 378 -9.97 -30.30 -6.24
N TRP A 379 -10.50 -30.09 -5.04
CA TRP A 379 -10.02 -30.79 -3.83
C TRP A 379 -10.25 -32.31 -3.91
N GLY A 380 -11.38 -32.76 -4.47
CA GLY A 380 -11.65 -34.18 -4.70
C GLY A 380 -10.62 -34.83 -5.64
N LEU A 381 -10.34 -34.20 -6.78
CA LEU A 381 -9.31 -34.62 -7.73
C LEU A 381 -7.92 -34.59 -7.12
N TYR A 382 -7.60 -33.58 -6.31
CA TYR A 382 -6.31 -33.45 -5.65
C TYR A 382 -6.05 -34.62 -4.69
N LEU A 383 -7.03 -34.95 -3.84
CA LEU A 383 -6.92 -36.07 -2.91
C LEU A 383 -6.85 -37.41 -3.66
N LEU A 384 -7.67 -37.60 -4.70
CA LEU A 384 -7.65 -38.81 -5.53
C LEU A 384 -6.32 -38.97 -6.27
N GLY A 385 -5.81 -37.91 -6.89
CA GLY A 385 -4.55 -37.90 -7.62
C GLY A 385 -3.35 -38.11 -6.70
N SER A 386 -3.32 -37.44 -5.55
CA SER A 386 -2.26 -37.63 -4.55
C SER A 386 -2.24 -39.06 -4.04
N PHE A 387 -3.42 -39.63 -3.77
CA PHE A 387 -3.55 -41.04 -3.39
C PHE A 387 -3.04 -41.97 -4.50
N ALA A 388 -3.48 -41.78 -5.74
CA ALA A 388 -3.10 -42.60 -6.88
C ALA A 388 -1.58 -42.58 -7.11
N LEU A 389 -0.96 -41.40 -7.14
CA LEU A 389 0.49 -41.27 -7.37
C LEU A 389 1.31 -41.79 -6.18
N CYS A 390 0.84 -41.63 -4.95
CA CYS A 390 1.47 -42.25 -3.79
C CYS A 390 1.52 -43.78 -3.90
N THR A 391 0.50 -44.44 -4.51
CA THR A 391 0.54 -45.90 -4.72
C THR A 391 1.71 -46.34 -5.60
N ILE A 392 2.14 -45.50 -6.56
CA ILE A 392 3.30 -45.76 -7.40
C ILE A 392 4.57 -45.74 -6.55
N ALA A 393 4.76 -44.69 -5.74
CA ALA A 393 5.94 -44.57 -4.87
C ALA A 393 5.98 -45.69 -3.81
N ILE A 394 4.83 -46.04 -3.23
CA ILE A 394 4.69 -47.14 -2.27
C ILE A 394 5.17 -48.45 -2.87
N ASN A 395 4.71 -48.78 -4.08
CA ASN A 395 5.06 -50.06 -4.71
C ASN A 395 6.47 -50.07 -5.30
N ALA A 396 6.95 -48.94 -5.84
CA ALA A 396 8.29 -48.83 -6.42
C ALA A 396 9.41 -48.98 -5.37
N PHE A 397 9.18 -48.47 -4.16
CA PHE A 397 10.17 -48.46 -3.07
C PHE A 397 9.79 -49.35 -1.89
N MET A 398 8.74 -50.18 -2.01
CA MET A 398 8.23 -51.07 -0.96
C MET A 398 7.98 -50.37 0.38
N LEU A 399 7.41 -49.16 0.33
CA LEU A 399 7.19 -48.32 1.50
C LEU A 399 5.92 -48.71 2.26
N PRO A 400 5.85 -48.44 3.57
CA PRO A 400 4.62 -48.64 4.32
C PRO A 400 3.55 -47.64 3.86
N THR A 401 2.37 -48.16 3.49
CA THR A 401 1.27 -47.36 2.91
C THR A 401 0.80 -46.23 3.83
N LEU A 402 0.56 -46.54 5.12
CA LEU A 402 0.00 -45.58 6.07
C LEU A 402 0.91 -44.35 6.27
N PRO A 403 2.22 -44.49 6.56
CA PRO A 403 3.14 -43.36 6.65
C PRO A 403 3.21 -42.46 5.41
N VAL A 404 3.20 -43.03 4.20
CA VAL A 404 3.24 -42.25 2.94
C VAL A 404 1.94 -41.47 2.72
N MET A 405 0.81 -42.00 3.22
CA MET A 405 -0.51 -41.38 3.14
C MET A 405 -0.82 -40.39 4.27
N THR A 406 -0.04 -40.36 5.35
CA THR A 406 -0.26 -39.46 6.48
C THR A 406 -0.44 -37.98 6.08
N PRO A 407 0.34 -37.42 5.12
CA PRO A 407 0.11 -36.05 4.65
C PRO A 407 -1.28 -35.84 4.02
N CYS A 408 -1.79 -36.82 3.27
CA CYS A 408 -3.14 -36.76 2.69
C CYS A 408 -4.24 -36.68 3.76
N LEU A 409 -4.11 -37.48 4.82
CA LEU A 409 -5.00 -37.43 5.99
C LEU A 409 -4.89 -36.09 6.74
N GLY A 410 -3.66 -35.56 6.85
CA GLY A 410 -3.39 -34.24 7.40
C GLY A 410 -4.10 -33.12 6.63
N ILE A 411 -3.97 -33.13 5.29
CA ILE A 411 -4.62 -32.15 4.41
C ILE A 411 -6.14 -32.25 4.52
N PHE A 412 -6.69 -33.47 4.49
CA PHE A 412 -8.13 -33.66 4.66
C PHE A 412 -8.64 -33.12 6.01
N GLY A 413 -7.91 -33.39 7.10
CA GLY A 413 -8.26 -32.84 8.42
C GLY A 413 -8.16 -31.32 8.47
N VAL A 414 -7.15 -30.71 7.85
CA VAL A 414 -7.07 -29.25 7.69
C VAL A 414 -8.29 -28.71 6.95
N LEU A 415 -8.71 -29.34 5.84
CA LEU A 415 -9.90 -28.92 5.10
C LEU A 415 -11.18 -28.99 5.95
N LEU A 416 -11.34 -30.05 6.76
CA LEU A 416 -12.47 -30.18 7.70
C LEU A 416 -12.46 -29.07 8.75
N VAL A 417 -11.30 -28.80 9.34
CA VAL A 417 -11.12 -27.70 10.30
C VAL A 417 -11.49 -26.38 9.61
N MET A 418 -10.98 -26.11 8.41
CA MET A 418 -11.27 -24.85 7.71
C MET A 418 -12.74 -24.68 7.28
N ALA A 419 -13.43 -25.78 6.99
CA ALA A 419 -14.83 -25.81 6.56
C ALA A 419 -15.83 -25.81 7.73
N PHE A 420 -15.36 -25.90 8.99
CA PHE A 420 -16.23 -25.98 10.15
C PHE A 420 -17.04 -24.68 10.34
N PRO A 421 -18.39 -24.73 10.35
CA PRO A 421 -19.23 -23.53 10.27
C PRO A 421 -19.39 -22.78 11.60
N LEU A 422 -19.00 -23.39 12.73
CA LEU A 422 -19.30 -22.87 14.07
C LEU A 422 -18.26 -21.89 14.63
N TYR A 423 -17.30 -21.45 13.82
CA TYR A 423 -16.35 -20.44 14.29
C TYR A 423 -17.01 -19.08 14.48
N SER A 424 -16.68 -18.42 15.59
CA SER A 424 -17.17 -17.08 15.90
C SER A 424 -16.54 -15.99 15.02
N ASN A 425 -15.27 -16.15 14.63
CA ASN A 425 -14.54 -15.24 13.75
C ASN A 425 -13.32 -15.94 13.10
N GLY A 426 -12.65 -15.24 12.18
CA GLY A 426 -11.51 -15.79 11.43
C GLY A 426 -10.28 -16.08 12.28
N ILE A 427 -10.13 -15.38 13.42
CA ILE A 427 -9.03 -15.60 14.37
C ILE A 427 -9.19 -16.95 15.05
N VAL A 428 -10.39 -17.28 15.54
CA VAL A 428 -10.67 -18.59 16.16
C VAL A 428 -10.46 -19.72 15.16
N ARG A 429 -10.87 -19.53 13.90
CA ARG A 429 -10.59 -20.49 12.83
C ARG A 429 -9.08 -20.68 12.62
N ALA A 430 -8.31 -19.59 12.53
CA ALA A 430 -6.86 -19.67 12.39
C ALA A 430 -6.19 -20.39 13.57
N LEU A 431 -6.56 -20.05 14.81
CA LEU A 431 -6.07 -20.73 16.02
C LEU A 431 -6.43 -22.22 16.03
N SER A 432 -7.60 -22.60 15.52
CA SER A 432 -8.01 -24.00 15.40
C SER A 432 -7.17 -24.78 14.38
N ILE A 433 -6.78 -24.13 13.27
CA ILE A 433 -5.85 -24.70 12.29
C ILE A 433 -4.47 -24.89 12.93
N PHE A 434 -3.97 -23.90 13.68
CA PHE A 434 -2.71 -24.03 14.42
C PHE A 434 -2.76 -25.18 15.44
N GLY A 435 -3.86 -25.29 16.20
CA GLY A 435 -4.08 -26.38 17.14
C GLY A 435 -4.09 -27.75 16.44
N TYR A 436 -4.80 -27.87 15.32
CA TYR A 436 -4.78 -29.07 14.50
C TYR A 436 -3.38 -29.42 14.00
N ALA A 437 -2.65 -28.44 13.45
CA ALA A 437 -1.29 -28.64 12.94
C ALA A 437 -0.33 -29.09 14.05
N PHE A 438 -0.43 -28.49 15.24
CA PHE A 438 0.33 -28.88 16.42
C PHE A 438 0.03 -30.32 16.83
N CYS A 439 -1.25 -30.72 16.87
CA CYS A 439 -1.66 -32.09 17.18
C CYS A 439 -1.25 -33.11 16.10
N ALA A 440 -1.21 -32.70 14.82
CA ALA A 440 -0.86 -33.55 13.69
C ALA A 440 0.66 -33.75 13.54
N ALA A 441 1.48 -32.78 13.99
CA ALA A 441 2.93 -32.78 13.79
C ALA A 441 3.65 -34.05 14.32
N PRO A 442 3.34 -34.61 15.51
CA PRO A 442 3.94 -35.86 15.97
C PRO A 442 3.64 -37.04 15.06
N PHE A 443 2.43 -37.13 14.51
CA PHE A 443 2.04 -38.22 13.60
C PHE A 443 2.75 -38.13 12.25
N VAL A 444 2.90 -36.90 11.73
CA VAL A 444 3.68 -36.64 10.52
C VAL A 444 5.15 -36.99 10.75
N TRP A 445 5.73 -36.58 11.88
CA TRP A 445 7.12 -36.90 12.24
C TRP A 445 7.35 -38.41 12.35
N VAL A 446 6.50 -39.13 13.08
CA VAL A 446 6.56 -40.59 13.19
C VAL A 446 6.45 -41.25 11.82
N SER A 447 5.62 -40.71 10.93
CA SER A 447 5.48 -41.22 9.56
C SER A 447 6.76 -41.01 8.74
N VAL A 448 7.38 -39.83 8.82
CA VAL A 448 8.68 -39.56 8.18
C VAL A 448 9.76 -40.51 8.70
N VAL A 449 9.86 -40.70 10.02
CA VAL A 449 10.80 -41.63 10.63
C VAL A 449 10.56 -43.06 10.12
N LYS A 450 9.30 -43.52 10.06
CA LYS A 450 8.95 -44.86 9.54
C LYS A 450 9.29 -45.03 8.06
N ILE A 451 9.15 -43.99 7.23
CA ILE A 451 9.57 -44.03 5.83
C ILE A 451 11.10 -44.16 5.74
N MET A 452 11.84 -43.37 6.51
CA MET A 452 13.31 -43.39 6.52
C MET A 452 13.88 -44.70 7.03
N THR A 453 13.29 -45.27 8.09
CA THR A 453 13.72 -46.57 8.62
C THR A 453 13.35 -47.71 7.67
N SER A 454 12.19 -47.67 7.02
CA SER A 454 11.83 -48.66 6.00
C SER A 454 12.78 -48.63 4.80
N LEU A 455 13.14 -47.43 4.34
CA LEU A 455 14.15 -47.25 3.29
C LEU A 455 15.53 -47.76 3.73
N GLN A 456 15.92 -47.49 4.98
CA GLN A 456 17.18 -48.00 5.54
C GLN A 456 17.19 -49.54 5.59
N VAL A 457 16.15 -50.16 6.13
CA VAL A 457 16.03 -51.62 6.25
C VAL A 457 15.96 -52.29 4.88
N SER A 458 15.23 -51.71 3.92
CA SER A 458 15.16 -52.26 2.56
C SER A 458 16.51 -52.20 1.84
N LEU A 459 17.38 -51.25 2.17
CA LEU A 459 18.73 -51.12 1.62
C LEU A 459 19.76 -52.00 2.35
N GLU A 460 19.56 -52.29 3.65
CA GLU A 460 20.42 -53.17 4.45
C GLU A 460 20.11 -54.66 4.24
N ARG A 461 18.87 -55.04 3.92
CA ARG A 461 18.43 -56.43 3.69
C ARG A 461 19.11 -57.11 2.49
N GLU A 462 19.79 -56.34 1.62
CA GLU A 462 20.60 -56.87 0.50
C GLU A 462 22.08 -57.17 0.86
N ASN A 463 22.54 -56.85 2.08
CA ASN A 463 23.92 -57.08 2.52
C ASN A 463 24.18 -58.44 3.21
N PHE A 464 23.16 -59.31 3.33
CA PHE A 464 23.29 -60.60 4.04
C PHE A 464 23.60 -61.77 3.08
N PHE A 465 24.86 -61.86 2.63
CA PHE A 465 25.48 -63.12 2.18
C PHE A 465 26.91 -63.20 2.77
N PRO A 466 27.30 -64.29 3.45
CA PRO A 466 28.61 -64.36 4.10
C PRO A 466 29.71 -64.65 3.08
N ARG A 467 30.81 -63.89 3.13
CA ARG A 467 32.07 -64.28 2.48
C ARG A 467 33.10 -64.64 3.54
N MET A 468 33.52 -65.90 3.52
CA MET A 468 34.75 -66.39 4.12
C MET A 468 35.98 -65.73 3.47
N GLY A 469 37.05 -65.54 4.25
CA GLY A 469 38.41 -65.35 3.75
C GLY A 469 39.17 -64.20 4.40
N GLU A 470 40.12 -64.54 5.25
CA GLU A 470 41.07 -63.66 5.97
C GLU A 470 41.96 -62.82 5.04
N SER A 471 42.38 -61.62 5.51
CA SER A 471 43.78 -61.30 5.88
C SER A 471 43.99 -59.81 6.19
N SER A 472 45.03 -59.55 6.97
CA SER A 472 45.25 -58.50 7.98
C SER A 472 45.87 -57.16 7.45
N PRO A 473 46.10 -56.13 8.31
CA PRO A 473 46.25 -54.68 8.01
C PRO A 473 47.75 -54.26 7.89
N PRO A 474 48.27 -52.99 8.04
CA PRO A 474 47.76 -51.70 8.56
C PRO A 474 48.11 -50.48 7.63
N SER A 475 48.04 -49.17 7.92
CA SER A 475 48.26 -48.32 9.11
C SER A 475 47.86 -46.86 8.78
N GLY A 476 47.71 -45.99 9.80
CA GLY A 476 47.97 -44.53 9.64
C GLY A 476 46.91 -43.54 10.13
N PHE A 477 46.99 -43.19 11.41
CA PHE A 477 46.40 -41.99 12.04
C PHE A 477 47.07 -40.69 11.54
N ASN A 478 46.30 -39.61 11.33
CA ASN A 478 46.31 -38.34 12.11
C ASN A 478 45.97 -37.05 11.31
N LYS A 479 45.09 -36.24 11.93
CA LYS A 479 45.14 -34.77 12.13
C LYS A 479 45.22 -33.81 10.92
N LEU A 480 44.21 -32.93 10.79
CA LEU A 480 44.12 -31.57 11.40
C LEU A 480 43.43 -30.57 10.45
N TYR A 481 42.58 -29.73 11.06
CA TYR A 481 42.02 -28.48 10.51
C TYR A 481 43.10 -27.41 10.24
N ARG A 482 42.87 -26.54 9.24
CA ARG A 482 42.82 -25.05 9.39
C ARG A 482 42.42 -24.37 8.06
N VAL A 483 41.62 -23.32 8.20
CA VAL A 483 41.11 -22.37 7.19
C VAL A 483 42.02 -21.13 7.10
N GLU A 484 41.95 -20.44 5.95
CA GLU A 484 42.34 -19.06 5.59
C GLU A 484 43.40 -19.03 4.48
N SER A 485 43.47 -18.11 3.53
CA SER A 485 42.62 -17.03 2.97
C SER A 485 43.41 -16.51 1.74
N SER A 486 42.79 -15.86 0.75
CA SER A 486 43.36 -14.68 0.05
C SER A 486 42.52 -14.19 -1.13
N SER A 487 42.58 -12.86 -1.25
CA SER A 487 42.05 -11.89 -2.20
C SER A 487 42.72 -11.97 -3.59
N PHE A 488 42.48 -11.18 -4.65
CA PHE A 488 41.86 -9.88 -4.95
C PHE A 488 41.73 -9.78 -6.49
N SER A 489 40.80 -8.99 -7.06
CA SER A 489 41.10 -8.05 -8.17
C SER A 489 39.87 -7.24 -8.63
N ARG A 490 40.13 -5.94 -8.84
CA ARG A 490 39.24 -4.86 -9.31
C ARG A 490 39.18 -4.78 -10.84
N ALA A 491 38.11 -4.19 -11.36
CA ALA A 491 38.18 -3.25 -12.49
C ALA A 491 37.05 -2.21 -12.42
N ALA A 492 37.35 -0.99 -12.85
CA ALA A 492 36.57 0.24 -12.71
C ALA A 492 35.61 0.51 -13.87
N SER A 493 34.64 1.43 -13.68
CA SER A 493 34.10 2.24 -14.79
C SER A 493 33.53 3.58 -14.28
N THR A 494 33.59 4.57 -15.18
CA THR A 494 33.51 6.02 -15.00
C THR A 494 32.11 6.61 -15.19
N ASN A 495 31.91 7.80 -14.62
CA ASN A 495 30.69 8.62 -14.58
C ASN A 495 30.12 9.09 -15.93
N SER A 496 28.78 9.26 -15.99
CA SER A 496 28.10 10.31 -16.74
C SER A 496 26.75 10.64 -16.07
N THR A 497 26.46 11.93 -15.88
CA THR A 497 25.39 12.51 -15.06
C THR A 497 24.18 12.95 -15.90
N LYS A 498 22.95 12.64 -15.45
CA LYS A 498 21.70 13.34 -15.82
C LYS A 498 20.79 13.44 -14.59
N HIS A 499 20.37 14.65 -14.27
CA HIS A 499 19.65 15.01 -13.05
C HIS A 499 18.15 14.71 -13.15
N HIS A 500 17.69 13.71 -12.40
CA HIS A 500 16.30 13.54 -11.96
C HIS A 500 16.22 13.97 -10.50
N HIS A 501 15.28 14.84 -10.12
CA HIS A 501 14.97 15.08 -8.72
C HIS A 501 14.18 13.89 -8.16
N LYS A 502 14.89 12.76 -7.96
CA LYS A 502 14.52 11.65 -7.09
C LYS A 502 14.26 12.24 -5.70
N TRP A 503 13.14 11.92 -5.05
CA TRP A 503 13.02 12.18 -3.62
C TRP A 503 14.08 11.35 -2.91
N VAL A 504 15.18 12.00 -2.54
CA VAL A 504 16.27 11.41 -1.77
C VAL A 504 15.93 11.69 -0.31
N GLY A 505 15.23 10.76 0.33
CA GLY A 505 15.18 10.71 1.78
C GLY A 505 16.59 10.54 2.36
N PRO A 506 16.79 10.79 3.66
CA PRO A 506 18.11 10.71 4.25
C PRO A 506 18.73 9.31 4.06
N VAL A 507 20.00 9.26 3.66
CA VAL A 507 20.76 8.03 3.33
C VAL A 507 21.52 7.45 4.52
N GLY A 508 21.44 8.10 5.68
CA GLY A 508 22.17 7.76 6.89
C GLY A 508 21.64 8.51 8.10
N TYR A 509 22.25 8.25 9.25
CA TYR A 509 21.91 8.83 10.54
C TYR A 509 23.20 9.21 11.27
N ARG A 510 23.23 10.41 11.85
CA ARG A 510 24.35 10.91 12.63
C ARG A 510 23.84 11.65 13.87
N GLU A 511 24.45 11.37 15.01
CA GLU A 511 24.23 12.11 16.25
C GLU A 511 25.39 13.06 16.50
N ILE A 512 25.06 14.24 17.03
CA ILE A 512 26.00 15.25 17.50
C ILE A 512 25.52 15.72 18.87
N THR A 513 26.41 15.80 19.85
CA THR A 513 26.08 16.25 21.20
C THR A 513 26.55 17.68 21.46
N VAL A 514 25.69 18.47 22.12
CA VAL A 514 25.97 19.84 22.55
C VAL A 514 25.70 19.95 24.04
N ASP A 515 26.69 20.44 24.79
CA ASP A 515 26.55 20.76 26.20
C ASP A 515 27.35 22.01 26.53
N VAL A 516 26.66 23.04 27.01
CA VAL A 516 27.26 24.32 27.44
C VAL A 516 28.30 24.14 28.56
N ASN A 517 28.22 23.05 29.34
CA ASN A 517 29.17 22.72 30.41
C ASN A 517 30.38 21.90 29.93
N GLY A 518 30.41 21.49 28.66
CA GLY A 518 31.56 20.83 28.04
C GLY A 518 31.58 19.30 28.07
N ALA A 519 30.48 18.62 28.43
CA ALA A 519 30.42 17.15 28.33
C ALA A 519 30.05 16.64 26.92
N GLY A 520 29.61 17.52 26.01
CA GLY A 520 29.27 17.22 24.62
C GLY A 520 30.41 17.48 23.64
N GLU A 521 30.23 17.09 22.38
CA GLU A 521 31.19 17.36 21.30
C GLU A 521 31.36 18.86 21.01
N PHE A 522 30.31 19.65 21.21
CA PHE A 522 30.30 21.10 21.01
C PHE A 522 29.79 21.85 22.24
N LEU A 523 30.34 23.05 22.47
CA LEU A 523 29.88 23.96 23.52
C LEU A 523 28.71 24.85 23.09
N SER A 524 28.50 25.02 21.78
CA SER A 524 27.44 25.87 21.23
C SER A 524 26.65 25.16 20.13
N VAL A 525 25.39 25.55 19.99
CA VAL A 525 24.47 24.98 19.00
C VAL A 525 24.87 25.41 17.59
N GLN A 526 25.32 26.66 17.40
CA GLN A 526 25.81 27.12 16.09
C GLN A 526 27.03 26.31 15.64
N ALA A 527 27.97 25.98 16.53
CA ALA A 527 29.13 25.18 16.16
C ALA A 527 28.76 23.75 15.72
N ALA A 528 27.76 23.15 16.37
CA ALA A 528 27.21 21.86 15.96
C ALA A 528 26.52 21.93 14.58
N VAL A 529 25.76 22.99 14.31
CA VAL A 529 25.17 23.24 12.98
C VAL A 529 26.27 23.46 11.93
N ASP A 530 27.34 24.18 12.27
CA ASP A 530 28.47 24.44 11.37
C ASP A 530 29.21 23.16 11.00
N ALA A 531 29.30 22.19 11.92
CA ALA A 531 29.91 20.89 11.70
C ALA A 531 29.11 19.95 10.78
N VAL A 532 27.83 20.24 10.52
CA VAL A 532 27.04 19.53 9.52
C VAL A 532 27.50 19.95 8.12
N PRO A 533 27.82 19.02 7.21
CA PRO A 533 28.29 19.37 5.88
C PRO A 533 27.19 20.06 5.04
N GLU A 534 27.62 20.93 4.14
CA GLU A 534 26.76 21.51 3.12
C GLU A 534 26.15 20.42 2.21
N ASN A 535 24.91 20.64 1.75
CA ASN A 535 24.11 19.68 1.00
C ASN A 535 23.91 18.35 1.72
N ASN A 536 23.69 18.42 3.04
CA ASN A 536 23.50 17.27 3.90
C ASN A 536 22.46 16.29 3.33
N ARG A 537 22.77 14.99 3.39
CA ARG A 537 21.89 13.89 2.96
C ARG A 537 21.59 12.89 4.07
N GLU A 538 22.07 13.12 5.28
CA GLU A 538 21.84 12.25 6.42
C GLU A 538 20.84 12.88 7.37
N ASN A 539 20.12 12.08 8.15
CA ASN A 539 19.34 12.61 9.27
C ASN A 539 20.31 12.92 10.41
N VAL A 540 20.53 14.21 10.68
CA VAL A 540 21.46 14.65 11.72
C VAL A 540 20.68 15.08 12.95
N MET A 541 20.82 14.32 14.03
CA MET A 541 20.22 14.65 15.32
C MET A 541 21.26 15.38 16.19
N ILE A 542 20.99 16.64 16.48
CA ILE A 542 21.76 17.45 17.42
C ILE A 542 21.08 17.36 18.78
N LEU A 543 21.68 16.58 19.68
CA LEU A 543 21.26 16.39 21.06
C LEU A 543 21.80 17.57 21.88
N ILE A 544 20.90 18.39 22.42
CA ILE A 544 21.24 19.61 23.15
C ILE A 544 20.90 19.39 24.62
N SER A 545 21.91 19.26 25.46
CA SER A 545 21.74 19.04 26.89
C SER A 545 21.15 20.26 27.60
N ALA A 546 20.51 20.04 28.74
CA ALA A 546 19.91 21.09 29.55
C ALA A 546 20.89 22.25 29.82
N GLY A 547 20.44 23.47 29.59
CA GLY A 547 21.27 24.67 29.67
C GLY A 547 20.67 25.87 28.97
N TYR A 548 21.27 27.04 29.22
CA TYR A 548 20.96 28.29 28.54
C TYR A 548 22.06 28.59 27.51
N TYR A 549 21.69 28.55 26.24
CA TYR A 549 22.55 28.81 25.09
C TYR A 549 22.28 30.23 24.59
N ILE A 550 23.11 31.18 25.04
CA ILE A 550 22.98 32.60 24.70
C ILE A 550 23.73 32.87 23.40
N GLU A 551 23.07 32.57 22.27
CA GLU A 551 23.65 32.68 20.94
C GLU A 551 22.58 32.90 19.87
N LYS A 552 22.99 33.42 18.72
CA LYS A 552 22.16 33.39 17.50
C LYS A 552 22.47 32.14 16.71
N VAL A 553 21.45 31.39 16.35
CA VAL A 553 21.58 30.17 15.54
C VAL A 553 20.94 30.38 14.18
N THR A 554 21.68 30.07 13.11
CA THR A 554 21.15 30.01 11.75
C THR A 554 21.38 28.63 11.18
N VAL A 555 20.29 27.95 10.79
CA VAL A 555 20.33 26.68 10.06
C VAL A 555 20.14 26.98 8.57
N PRO A 556 21.21 26.95 7.75
CA PRO A 556 21.14 27.36 6.35
C PRO A 556 20.30 26.40 5.50
N ALA A 557 19.73 26.90 4.40
CA ALA A 557 18.90 26.10 3.49
C ALA A 557 19.63 24.90 2.88
N SER A 558 20.95 25.00 2.77
CA SER A 558 21.85 23.96 2.27
C SER A 558 22.07 22.80 3.24
N LYS A 559 21.56 22.86 4.48
CA LYS A 559 21.71 21.80 5.49
C LYS A 559 20.35 21.18 5.88
N PRO A 560 19.66 20.48 4.96
CA PRO A 560 18.36 19.86 5.26
C PRO A 560 18.52 18.69 6.25
N TYR A 561 17.40 18.17 6.77
CA TYR A 561 17.34 16.97 7.63
C TYR A 561 18.08 17.11 8.98
N ILE A 562 18.12 18.31 9.55
CA ILE A 562 18.64 18.54 10.91
C ILE A 562 17.48 18.47 11.92
N THR A 563 17.68 17.74 13.01
CA THR A 563 16.79 17.68 14.16
C THR A 563 17.47 18.26 15.38
N PHE A 564 16.87 19.24 16.04
CA PHE A 564 17.25 19.67 17.39
C PHE A 564 16.44 18.87 18.42
N GLN A 565 17.14 18.19 19.32
CA GLN A 565 16.52 17.40 20.38
C GLN A 565 17.04 17.89 21.72
N GLY A 566 16.21 18.62 22.46
CA GLY A 566 16.51 19.03 23.83
C GLY A 566 16.17 17.96 24.86
N GLU A 567 16.65 18.15 26.08
CA GLU A 567 16.33 17.32 27.26
C GLU A 567 15.01 17.71 27.94
N GLY A 568 14.37 18.80 27.49
CA GLY A 568 13.11 19.27 28.01
C GLY A 568 12.87 20.75 27.70
N ARG A 569 11.61 21.09 27.42
CA ARG A 569 11.19 22.47 27.11
C ARG A 569 11.65 23.48 28.15
N ASP A 570 11.51 23.13 29.43
CA ASP A 570 11.72 24.08 30.52
C ASP A 570 13.19 24.13 30.99
N VAL A 571 14.06 23.28 30.43
CA VAL A 571 15.47 23.14 30.86
C VAL A 571 16.49 23.32 29.73
N THR A 572 16.07 23.27 28.47
CA THR A 572 16.95 23.49 27.30
C THR A 572 16.47 24.73 26.53
N ILE A 573 17.23 25.83 26.57
CA ILE A 573 16.80 27.13 26.04
C ILE A 573 17.89 27.75 25.16
N ILE A 574 17.54 28.11 23.92
CA ILE A 574 18.37 28.96 23.05
C ILE A 574 17.79 30.38 23.07
N GLU A 575 18.58 31.38 23.46
CA GLU A 575 18.10 32.74 23.62
C GLU A 575 19.01 33.83 23.07
N TRP A 576 18.36 34.91 22.61
CA TRP A 576 19.00 36.15 22.17
C TRP A 576 18.12 37.36 22.52
N HIS A 577 18.44 38.56 22.04
CA HIS A 577 17.80 39.81 22.48
C HIS A 577 17.67 40.93 21.42
N ASP A 578 17.85 40.59 20.14
CA ASP A 578 17.79 41.57 19.04
C ASP A 578 16.37 42.13 18.85
N ARG A 579 16.29 43.42 18.52
CA ARG A 579 15.07 44.15 18.14
C ARG A 579 15.19 44.74 16.74
N ALA A 580 14.07 45.01 16.09
CA ALA A 580 14.05 45.46 14.70
C ALA A 580 14.80 46.78 14.48
N SER A 581 14.85 47.66 15.48
CA SER A 581 15.60 48.91 15.47
C SER A 581 17.11 48.76 15.66
N ASP A 582 17.58 47.62 16.15
CA ASP A 582 18.99 47.41 16.43
C ASP A 582 19.79 47.34 15.13
N ARG A 583 21.06 47.74 15.17
CA ARG A 583 21.91 47.77 13.99
C ARG A 583 22.65 46.45 13.85
N GLY A 584 22.52 45.81 12.69
CA GLY A 584 23.31 44.63 12.35
C GLY A 584 24.76 44.98 11.99
N ALA A 585 25.56 43.96 11.67
CA ALA A 585 26.98 44.12 11.33
C ALA A 585 27.25 45.07 10.15
N ASN A 586 26.28 45.25 9.24
CA ASN A 586 26.37 46.17 8.11
C ASN A 586 25.96 47.62 8.44
N GLY A 587 25.72 47.93 9.73
CA GLY A 587 25.28 49.24 10.22
C GLY A 587 23.80 49.59 9.95
N GLN A 588 23.06 48.73 9.23
CA GLN A 588 21.64 48.94 8.95
C GLN A 588 20.77 48.31 10.05
N GLN A 589 19.58 48.85 10.24
CA GLN A 589 18.58 48.26 11.14
C GLN A 589 18.26 46.82 10.74
N LEU A 590 18.19 45.92 11.71
CA LEU A 590 17.90 44.51 11.49
C LEU A 590 16.54 44.34 10.80
N ARG A 591 15.54 45.14 11.15
CA ARG A 591 14.12 44.89 10.84
C ARG A 591 13.65 43.55 11.41
N THR A 592 12.34 43.30 11.43
CA THR A 592 11.75 42.11 12.07
C THR A 592 12.43 40.79 11.68
N TYR A 593 12.60 40.54 10.38
CA TYR A 593 13.08 39.24 9.89
C TYR A 593 14.50 38.83 10.31
N ARG A 594 15.32 39.76 10.82
CA ARG A 594 16.71 39.49 11.26
C ARG A 594 16.88 39.46 12.78
N THR A 595 15.81 39.66 13.56
CA THR A 595 15.86 39.67 15.03
C THR A 595 15.77 38.28 15.66
N ALA A 596 15.36 37.27 14.89
CA ALA A 596 15.18 35.90 15.36
C ALA A 596 16.43 35.37 16.10
N SER A 597 16.25 34.86 17.32
CA SER A 597 17.29 34.14 18.06
C SER A 597 17.71 32.89 17.29
N VAL A 598 16.74 32.17 16.70
CA VAL A 598 16.99 31.04 15.80
C VAL A 598 16.30 31.25 14.46
N SER A 599 17.06 31.15 13.37
CA SER A 599 16.56 31.23 11.99
C SER A 599 16.80 29.92 11.26
N VAL A 600 15.73 29.29 10.77
CA VAL A 600 15.80 28.02 10.05
C VAL A 600 15.31 28.20 8.61
N PHE A 601 16.21 27.97 7.67
CA PHE A 601 15.95 27.97 6.22
C PHE A 601 16.00 26.56 5.62
N ALA A 602 16.46 25.57 6.39
CA ALA A 602 16.59 24.18 5.98
C ALA A 602 15.24 23.46 5.86
N ASN A 603 15.04 22.74 4.74
CA ASN A 603 13.90 21.85 4.59
C ASN A 603 14.02 20.61 5.49
N TYR A 604 12.88 20.05 5.90
CA TYR A 604 12.81 18.87 6.78
C TYR A 604 13.48 19.07 8.15
N PHE A 605 13.54 20.31 8.63
CA PHE A 605 14.02 20.59 9.98
C PHE A 605 13.03 20.06 11.02
N SER A 606 13.54 19.55 12.14
CA SER A 606 12.70 19.20 13.29
C SER A 606 13.25 19.79 14.58
N ALA A 607 12.38 20.14 15.52
CA ALA A 607 12.77 20.46 16.90
C ALA A 607 11.85 19.78 17.91
N ARG A 608 12.45 19.27 18.99
CA ARG A 608 11.74 18.50 20.03
C ARG A 608 12.22 18.92 21.41
N ASN A 609 11.29 19.10 22.34
CA ASN A 609 11.55 19.28 23.77
C ASN A 609 12.63 20.35 24.07
N ILE A 610 12.55 21.49 23.39
CA ILE A 610 13.50 22.61 23.51
C ILE A 610 12.75 23.93 23.37
N SER A 611 13.30 24.99 23.97
CA SER A 611 12.72 26.33 23.92
C SER A 611 13.59 27.33 23.19
N PHE A 612 12.93 28.25 22.50
CA PHE A 612 13.54 29.36 21.78
C PHE A 612 13.00 30.67 22.34
N LYS A 613 13.88 31.60 22.67
CA LYS A 613 13.50 32.82 23.38
C LYS A 613 14.16 34.07 22.81
N ASN A 614 13.39 35.15 22.72
CA ASN A 614 13.93 36.49 22.58
C ASN A 614 13.61 37.29 23.85
N THR A 615 14.64 37.80 24.51
CA THR A 615 14.54 38.47 25.82
C THR A 615 14.30 39.98 25.70
N ALA A 616 14.10 40.50 24.48
CA ALA A 616 13.73 41.90 24.28
C ALA A 616 12.45 42.26 25.06
N PRO A 617 12.40 43.44 25.70
CA PRO A 617 11.27 43.83 26.53
C PRO A 617 10.01 44.04 25.69
N ALA A 618 8.86 43.65 26.24
CA ALA A 618 7.57 43.82 25.59
C ALA A 618 7.31 45.29 25.23
N PRO A 619 6.98 45.60 23.97
CA PRO A 619 6.69 46.97 23.59
C PRO A 619 5.32 47.43 24.07
N MET A 620 5.22 48.72 24.39
CA MET A 620 3.93 49.42 24.41
C MET A 620 3.33 49.46 22.98
N PRO A 621 2.00 49.36 22.83
CA PRO A 621 1.33 49.44 21.54
C PRO A 621 1.74 50.70 20.76
N GLY A 622 2.03 50.54 19.46
CA GLY A 622 2.40 51.63 18.55
C GLY A 622 3.88 52.04 18.55
N MET A 623 4.73 51.47 19.42
CA MET A 623 6.17 51.72 19.34
C MET A 623 6.78 51.13 18.07
N GLN A 624 7.54 51.94 17.34
CA GLN A 624 8.18 51.51 16.09
C GLN A 624 9.51 50.79 16.36
N GLY A 625 9.81 49.76 15.55
CA GLY A 625 11.09 49.05 15.56
C GLY A 625 11.33 48.15 16.77
N ARG A 626 10.29 47.79 17.53
CA ARG A 626 10.41 46.96 18.74
C ARG A 626 10.12 45.48 18.54
N GLN A 627 9.81 45.06 17.31
CA GLN A 627 9.60 43.66 16.95
C GLN A 627 10.82 42.81 17.27
N ALA A 628 10.63 41.63 17.84
CA ALA A 628 11.71 40.80 18.36
C ALA A 628 11.34 39.30 18.30
N ALA A 629 11.74 38.63 17.21
CA ALA A 629 11.42 37.23 17.01
C ALA A 629 12.31 36.34 17.87
N ALA A 630 11.71 35.29 18.44
CA ALA A 630 12.42 34.19 19.07
C ALA A 630 12.83 33.15 18.03
N PHE A 631 11.95 32.87 17.08
CA PHE A 631 12.15 31.84 16.07
C PHE A 631 11.63 32.29 14.70
N ARG A 632 12.38 32.00 13.65
CA ARG A 632 11.97 32.17 12.26
C ARG A 632 12.11 30.85 11.51
N ILE A 633 11.04 30.42 10.86
CA ILE A 633 11.02 29.23 10.00
C ILE A 633 10.59 29.59 8.59
N SER A 634 11.43 29.26 7.61
CA SER A 634 11.17 29.45 6.18
C SER A 634 11.43 28.16 5.37
N GLY A 635 12.05 27.15 6.00
CA GLY A 635 12.30 25.85 5.40
C GLY A 635 11.04 24.98 5.36
N ASP A 636 10.77 24.36 4.22
CA ASP A 636 9.56 23.55 4.01
C ASP A 636 9.61 22.21 4.76
N LYS A 637 8.45 21.73 5.22
CA LYS A 637 8.26 20.45 5.93
C LYS A 637 8.93 20.41 7.31
N ALA A 638 8.77 21.47 8.09
CA ALA A 638 9.32 21.55 9.44
C ALA A 638 8.35 21.01 10.51
N TYR A 639 8.89 20.28 11.49
CA TYR A 639 8.12 19.65 12.56
C TYR A 639 8.60 20.08 13.95
N PHE A 640 7.67 20.47 14.81
CA PHE A 640 7.95 20.92 16.18
C PHE A 640 7.09 20.13 17.16
N ALA A 641 7.70 19.55 18.20
CA ALA A 641 6.98 18.78 19.21
C ALA A 641 7.44 19.12 20.64
N GLY A 642 6.52 19.51 21.51
CA GLY A 642 6.87 19.85 22.89
C GLY A 642 7.79 21.07 23.02
N CYS A 643 7.87 21.91 21.99
CA CYS A 643 8.74 23.09 21.98
C CYS A 643 8.10 24.30 22.70
N GLY A 644 8.94 25.20 23.19
CA GLY A 644 8.54 26.49 23.75
C GLY A 644 9.03 27.65 22.88
N PHE A 645 8.18 28.65 22.66
CA PHE A 645 8.52 29.87 21.93
C PHE A 645 8.16 31.08 22.80
N TYR A 646 9.16 31.83 23.24
CA TYR A 646 9.00 32.89 24.23
C TYR A 646 9.45 34.24 23.66
N GLY A 647 8.56 35.22 23.71
CA GLY A 647 8.85 36.57 23.25
C GLY A 647 7.71 37.51 23.61
N ALA A 648 7.67 38.67 22.95
CA ALA A 648 6.59 39.63 23.10
C ALA A 648 5.95 39.93 21.74
N GLN A 649 6.40 40.97 21.05
CA GLN A 649 5.93 41.26 19.70
C GLN A 649 6.68 40.44 18.67
N ASP A 650 5.95 39.79 17.76
CA ASP A 650 6.48 39.01 16.64
C ASP A 650 7.29 37.76 17.09
N THR A 651 6.87 37.05 18.16
CA THR A 651 7.62 35.92 18.75
C THR A 651 7.99 34.83 17.73
N LEU A 652 7.01 34.31 16.98
CA LEU A 652 7.19 33.23 16.01
C LEU A 652 6.92 33.74 14.59
N CYS A 653 8.00 33.88 13.82
CA CYS A 653 7.96 34.19 12.40
C CYS A 653 7.80 32.89 11.60
N ASP A 654 6.55 32.50 11.37
CA ASP A 654 6.16 31.40 10.48
C ASP A 654 6.10 31.91 9.02
N ASP A 655 7.29 32.13 8.47
CA ASP A 655 7.56 32.94 7.28
C ASP A 655 7.01 32.29 5.99
N ALA A 656 7.47 31.07 5.69
CA ALA A 656 7.10 30.34 4.48
C ALA A 656 7.34 28.84 4.63
N GLY A 657 6.61 28.02 3.87
CA GLY A 657 6.74 26.55 3.90
C GLY A 657 5.57 25.86 4.60
N ARG A 658 5.63 24.52 4.68
CA ARG A 658 4.64 23.68 5.40
C ARG A 658 5.17 23.30 6.76
N HIS A 659 4.46 23.66 7.82
CA HIS A 659 4.91 23.40 9.19
C HIS A 659 3.84 22.70 10.04
N TYR A 660 4.29 21.93 11.01
CA TYR A 660 3.42 21.25 11.95
C TYR A 660 3.97 21.40 13.36
N PHE A 661 3.21 22.11 14.20
CA PHE A 661 3.51 22.36 15.60
C PHE A 661 2.58 21.51 16.46
N LYS A 662 3.13 20.64 17.30
CA LYS A 662 2.38 19.71 18.14
C LYS A 662 2.77 19.91 19.60
N GLU A 663 1.78 20.08 20.47
CA GLU A 663 2.02 20.17 21.93
C GLU A 663 3.02 21.30 22.29
N CYS A 664 3.03 22.38 21.50
CA CYS A 664 3.93 23.51 21.71
C CYS A 664 3.30 24.56 22.65
N TYR A 665 4.15 25.28 23.37
CA TYR A 665 3.78 26.49 24.11
C TYR A 665 4.31 27.71 23.37
N ILE A 666 3.44 28.65 23.02
CA ILE A 666 3.81 29.86 22.28
C ILE A 666 3.30 31.08 23.05
N GLU A 667 4.22 31.97 23.42
CA GLU A 667 3.97 33.14 24.26
C GLU A 667 4.28 34.45 23.53
N GLY A 668 3.39 35.43 23.69
CA GLY A 668 3.67 36.79 23.21
C GLY A 668 2.56 37.80 23.44
N SER A 669 2.72 38.99 22.87
CA SER A 669 1.80 40.11 23.03
C SER A 669 1.11 40.48 21.73
N ILE A 670 1.84 41.04 20.76
CA ILE A 670 1.30 41.55 19.48
C ILE A 670 1.83 40.69 18.35
N ASP A 671 0.92 40.20 17.51
CA ASP A 671 1.20 39.44 16.28
C ASP A 671 2.20 38.30 16.52
N PHE A 672 2.07 37.63 17.68
CA PHE A 672 3.14 36.75 18.16
C PHE A 672 3.29 35.44 17.36
N ILE A 673 2.36 35.16 16.44
CA ILE A 673 2.51 34.21 15.34
C ILE A 673 2.23 34.95 14.04
N PHE A 674 3.22 35.11 13.16
CA PHE A 674 3.05 35.90 11.93
C PHE A 674 3.82 35.33 10.74
N GLY A 675 3.37 35.69 9.54
CA GLY A 675 3.99 35.30 8.27
C GLY A 675 3.03 34.61 7.30
N ASN A 676 3.56 33.97 6.26
CA ASN A 676 2.78 33.34 5.18
C ASN A 676 2.98 31.81 5.12
N GLY A 677 3.31 31.16 6.24
CA GLY A 677 3.37 29.71 6.34
C GLY A 677 2.04 29.01 6.03
N ARG A 678 2.13 27.73 5.62
CA ARG A 678 1.01 26.78 5.56
C ARG A 678 1.13 25.85 6.76
N SER A 679 0.54 26.26 7.87
CA SER A 679 0.91 25.71 9.18
C SER A 679 -0.28 25.20 9.97
N MET A 680 -0.08 24.06 10.62
CA MET A 680 -1.03 23.47 11.56
C MET A 680 -0.42 23.48 12.97
N TYR A 681 -1.12 24.13 13.89
CA TYR A 681 -0.82 24.12 15.31
C TYR A 681 -1.84 23.22 15.98
N ARG A 682 -1.39 22.12 16.56
CA ARG A 682 -2.25 21.09 17.12
C ARG A 682 -1.90 20.84 18.57
N ASP A 683 -2.91 20.83 19.43
CA ASP A 683 -2.74 20.55 20.85
C ASP A 683 -1.78 21.56 21.54
N CYS A 684 -1.69 22.79 21.00
CA CYS A 684 -0.79 23.83 21.49
C CYS A 684 -1.46 24.76 22.52
N GLU A 685 -0.64 25.38 23.37
CA GLU A 685 -1.05 26.51 24.22
C GLU A 685 -0.53 27.82 23.63
N LEU A 686 -1.44 28.78 23.46
CA LEU A 686 -1.22 30.11 22.91
C LEU A 686 -1.41 31.11 24.06
N HIS A 687 -0.32 31.53 24.70
CA HIS A 687 -0.34 32.29 25.95
C HIS A 687 -0.07 33.77 25.72
N SER A 688 -1.04 34.62 26.02
CA SER A 688 -0.86 36.07 25.87
C SER A 688 -0.28 36.73 27.12
N ILE A 689 0.72 37.58 26.93
CA ILE A 689 1.27 38.47 27.95
C ILE A 689 0.91 39.94 27.69
N ALA A 690 -0.12 40.18 26.87
CA ALA A 690 -0.56 41.53 26.54
C ALA A 690 -1.22 42.21 27.74
N THR A 691 -0.96 43.50 27.95
CA THR A 691 -1.59 44.27 29.05
C THR A 691 -2.66 45.24 28.57
N ARG A 692 -2.57 45.73 27.33
CA ARG A 692 -3.48 46.76 26.79
C ARG A 692 -4.04 46.43 25.41
N PHE A 693 -3.27 45.74 24.60
CA PHE A 693 -3.61 45.34 23.25
C PHE A 693 -2.69 44.18 22.87
N GLY A 694 -3.27 43.13 22.29
CA GLY A 694 -2.51 42.01 21.77
C GLY A 694 -3.20 41.37 20.58
N SER A 695 -2.44 40.52 19.89
CA SER A 695 -2.96 39.68 18.82
C SER A 695 -2.19 38.36 18.75
N ILE A 696 -2.93 37.27 18.54
CA ILE A 696 -2.33 35.94 18.41
C ILE A 696 -1.66 35.80 17.05
N ALA A 697 -2.44 35.93 15.97
CA ALA A 697 -2.00 35.57 14.64
C ALA A 697 -2.10 36.76 13.66
N ALA A 698 -1.08 36.96 12.84
CA ALA A 698 -1.06 37.92 11.74
C ALA A 698 -0.61 37.23 10.45
N GLN A 699 -1.56 36.72 9.67
CA GLN A 699 -1.27 35.88 8.51
C GLN A 699 -1.18 36.71 7.21
N ASP A 700 -0.12 36.52 6.44
CA ASP A 700 0.27 37.37 5.31
C ASP A 700 0.01 36.74 3.92
N ARG A 701 -1.10 36.03 3.77
CA ARG A 701 -1.52 35.50 2.47
C ARG A 701 -2.01 36.63 1.57
N ASN A 702 -1.41 36.76 0.38
CA ASN A 702 -1.62 37.90 -0.51
C ASN A 702 -2.34 37.56 -1.83
N SER A 703 -2.59 36.28 -2.10
CA SER A 703 -3.35 35.82 -3.27
C SER A 703 -4.35 34.72 -2.92
N PRO A 704 -5.53 34.66 -3.58
CA PRO A 704 -6.47 33.56 -3.40
C PRO A 704 -5.92 32.20 -3.88
N ASP A 705 -4.92 32.20 -4.76
CA ASP A 705 -4.30 30.97 -5.29
C ASP A 705 -3.27 30.36 -4.32
N GLU A 706 -2.78 31.14 -3.36
CA GLU A 706 -1.87 30.63 -2.33
C GLU A 706 -2.59 29.62 -1.45
N LYS A 707 -1.94 28.47 -1.21
CA LYS A 707 -2.46 27.42 -0.32
C LYS A 707 -2.07 27.62 1.15
N THR A 708 -1.51 28.77 1.51
CA THR A 708 -0.98 29.14 2.85
C THR A 708 -2.08 29.52 3.84
N GLY A 709 -1.74 29.61 5.12
CA GLY A 709 -2.68 29.94 6.19
C GLY A 709 -2.38 29.20 7.48
N PHE A 710 -2.98 29.66 8.57
CA PHE A 710 -2.80 29.10 9.90
C PHE A 710 -4.05 28.35 10.36
N ALA A 711 -3.88 27.09 10.72
CA ALA A 711 -4.93 26.23 11.27
C ALA A 711 -4.58 25.85 12.72
N PHE A 712 -5.38 26.31 13.67
CA PHE A 712 -5.24 26.00 15.10
C PHE A 712 -6.29 24.95 15.47
N LEU A 713 -5.83 23.76 15.86
CA LEU A 713 -6.68 22.60 16.11
C LEU A 713 -6.48 22.09 17.54
N ASN A 714 -7.56 22.06 18.32
CA ASN A 714 -7.55 21.60 19.71
C ASN A 714 -6.53 22.37 20.58
N CYS A 715 -6.36 23.66 20.33
CA CYS A 715 -5.46 24.52 21.10
C CYS A 715 -6.15 25.13 22.32
N ARG A 716 -5.38 25.79 23.19
CA ARG A 716 -5.90 26.63 24.28
C ARG A 716 -5.31 28.03 24.18
N VAL A 717 -6.18 29.04 24.22
CA VAL A 717 -5.80 30.45 24.33
C VAL A 717 -5.96 30.88 25.78
N THR A 718 -4.86 31.30 26.40
CA THR A 718 -4.75 31.66 27.82
C THR A 718 -3.98 32.98 27.98
N GLY A 719 -3.88 33.51 29.20
CA GLY A 719 -3.00 34.65 29.51
C GLY A 719 -3.73 35.92 29.95
N THR A 720 -3.29 37.07 29.45
CA THR A 720 -3.76 38.41 29.89
C THR A 720 -4.07 39.37 28.74
N GLY A 721 -4.79 40.46 29.07
CA GLY A 721 -5.09 41.59 28.18
C GLY A 721 -6.33 41.39 27.30
N PRO A 722 -6.85 42.46 26.66
CA PRO A 722 -7.77 42.31 25.54
C PRO A 722 -7.00 41.86 24.29
N LEU A 723 -7.41 40.74 23.70
CA LEU A 723 -6.69 40.02 22.65
C LEU A 723 -7.52 39.87 21.37
N TYR A 724 -6.95 40.21 20.21
CA TYR A 724 -7.46 39.77 18.92
C TYR A 724 -6.93 38.37 18.59
N VAL A 725 -7.79 37.45 18.19
CA VAL A 725 -7.37 36.11 17.81
C VAL A 725 -6.71 36.10 16.42
N GLY A 726 -7.00 37.08 15.57
CA GLY A 726 -6.33 37.19 14.27
C GLY A 726 -6.41 38.58 13.66
N ARG A 727 -5.35 38.97 12.96
CA ARG A 727 -5.24 40.22 12.20
C ARG A 727 -4.88 39.96 10.74
N ALA A 728 -5.52 40.71 9.83
CA ALA A 728 -5.36 40.54 8.39
C ALA A 728 -4.11 41.25 7.83
N MET A 729 -2.92 40.72 8.09
CA MET A 729 -1.68 41.28 7.54
C MET A 729 -1.72 41.31 6.00
N GLY A 730 -2.04 40.16 5.37
CA GLY A 730 -2.18 40.03 3.92
C GLY A 730 -3.62 40.19 3.42
N GLN A 731 -3.81 40.50 2.14
CA GLN A 731 -5.13 40.76 1.55
C GLN A 731 -6.08 39.55 1.64
N TYR A 732 -5.56 38.33 1.50
CA TYR A 732 -6.31 37.07 1.50
C TYR A 732 -5.98 36.24 2.75
N SER A 733 -5.69 36.93 3.86
CA SER A 733 -5.30 36.35 5.13
C SER A 733 -6.21 35.19 5.52
N ARG A 734 -5.63 34.09 5.99
CA ARG A 734 -6.37 32.88 6.32
C ARG A 734 -5.98 32.31 7.68
N ILE A 735 -6.92 32.36 8.61
CA ILE A 735 -6.77 31.92 10.00
C ILE A 735 -8.02 31.14 10.41
N VAL A 736 -7.84 29.90 10.87
CA VAL A 736 -8.95 29.04 11.29
C VAL A 736 -8.67 28.45 12.67
N TYR A 737 -9.60 28.62 13.60
CA TYR A 737 -9.59 27.96 14.91
C TYR A 737 -10.63 26.84 14.92
N SER A 738 -10.27 25.66 15.40
CA SER A 738 -11.14 24.49 15.45
C SER A 738 -10.96 23.72 16.75
N TYR A 739 -12.07 23.49 17.48
CA TYR A 739 -12.05 22.85 18.81
C TYR A 739 -11.15 23.55 19.83
N THR A 740 -10.85 24.83 19.62
CA THR A 740 -9.94 25.62 20.46
C THR A 740 -10.70 26.22 21.65
N TYR A 741 -10.08 26.15 22.84
CA TYR A 741 -10.55 26.85 24.04
C TYR A 741 -10.09 28.31 24.04
N PHE A 742 -10.99 29.24 24.36
CA PHE A 742 -10.67 30.66 24.56
C PHE A 742 -11.00 31.09 25.98
N ASP A 743 -9.99 31.55 26.72
CA ASP A 743 -10.16 32.19 28.03
C ASP A 743 -10.79 33.59 27.90
N ASN A 744 -11.15 34.23 29.01
CA ASN A 744 -11.83 35.53 29.07
C ASN A 744 -10.87 36.71 28.81
N VAL A 745 -10.04 36.58 27.78
CA VAL A 745 -9.04 37.55 27.35
C VAL A 745 -9.33 38.08 25.94
N VAL A 746 -10.23 37.42 25.20
CA VAL A 746 -10.54 37.84 23.83
C VAL A 746 -11.36 39.12 23.83
N ALA A 747 -10.89 40.13 23.09
CA ALA A 747 -11.59 41.39 22.91
C ALA A 747 -12.89 41.21 22.11
N HIS A 748 -13.91 42.03 22.40
CA HIS A 748 -15.17 41.99 21.64
C HIS A 748 -14.92 42.21 20.15
N GLY A 749 -15.46 41.32 19.31
CA GLY A 749 -15.25 41.34 17.87
C GLY A 749 -14.04 40.53 17.41
N GLY A 750 -13.15 40.11 18.31
CA GLY A 750 -12.15 39.03 18.14
C GLY A 750 -11.12 39.15 17.01
N TRP A 751 -11.35 39.94 15.97
CA TRP A 751 -10.60 40.01 14.73
C TRP A 751 -10.34 41.46 14.33
N ASP A 752 -9.23 41.70 13.67
CA ASP A 752 -8.83 43.03 13.18
C ASP A 752 -8.45 42.98 11.69
N ASP A 753 -8.94 43.92 10.88
CA ASP A 753 -8.64 44.00 9.44
C ASP A 753 -7.39 44.84 9.13
N TRP A 754 -6.55 45.06 10.15
CA TRP A 754 -5.23 45.68 10.11
C TRP A 754 -5.22 47.22 10.03
N ASP A 755 -5.75 47.79 8.95
CA ASP A 755 -5.64 49.22 8.64
C ASP A 755 -6.98 49.97 8.61
N HIS A 756 -8.11 49.27 8.77
CA HIS A 756 -9.48 49.81 8.70
C HIS A 756 -9.79 50.68 7.47
N ALA A 757 -8.95 50.62 6.44
CA ALA A 757 -9.01 51.45 5.24
C ALA A 757 -9.05 50.61 3.96
N SER A 758 -8.51 49.39 4.02
CA SER A 758 -8.52 48.41 2.95
C SER A 758 -9.79 47.55 2.95
N ASN A 759 -10.10 46.91 1.81
CA ASN A 759 -11.21 45.97 1.66
C ASN A 759 -10.87 44.54 2.12
N LYS A 760 -9.87 44.37 3.00
CA LYS A 760 -9.38 43.07 3.47
C LYS A 760 -10.48 42.23 4.12
N ASN A 761 -11.33 42.87 4.92
CA ASN A 761 -12.51 42.24 5.52
C ASN A 761 -13.46 41.59 4.49
N LYS A 762 -13.37 41.90 3.19
CA LYS A 762 -14.15 41.25 2.12
C LYS A 762 -13.49 40.00 1.55
N THR A 763 -12.18 39.84 1.68
CA THR A 763 -11.38 38.81 0.99
C THR A 763 -10.73 37.80 1.92
N VAL A 764 -10.58 38.11 3.21
CA VAL A 764 -10.02 37.19 4.21
C VAL A 764 -10.87 35.94 4.41
N PHE A 765 -10.22 34.87 4.85
CA PHE A 765 -10.87 33.65 5.31
C PHE A 765 -10.56 33.44 6.79
N PHE A 766 -11.32 34.12 7.65
CA PHE A 766 -11.27 33.91 9.10
C PHE A 766 -12.45 33.07 9.53
N GLY A 767 -12.22 32.12 10.44
CA GLY A 767 -13.31 31.33 10.96
C GLY A 767 -13.02 30.52 12.20
N VAL A 768 -14.11 30.16 12.88
CA VAL A 768 -14.10 29.34 14.09
C VAL A 768 -15.01 28.13 13.89
N TYR A 769 -14.62 26.98 14.42
CA TYR A 769 -15.41 25.76 14.37
C TYR A 769 -15.41 25.06 15.72
N LYS A 770 -16.58 24.99 16.36
CA LYS A 770 -16.77 24.31 17.66
C LYS A 770 -15.76 24.76 18.74
N CYS A 771 -15.37 26.03 18.72
CA CYS A 771 -14.60 26.66 19.78
C CYS A 771 -15.47 26.93 21.00
N TRP A 772 -14.86 26.92 22.19
CA TRP A 772 -15.56 26.98 23.48
C TRP A 772 -14.74 27.75 24.52
N GLY A 773 -15.33 28.01 25.69
CA GLY A 773 -14.72 28.81 26.76
C GLY A 773 -15.32 30.23 26.87
N PRO A 774 -15.01 30.98 27.93
CA PRO A 774 -15.63 32.28 28.19
C PRO A 774 -15.32 33.34 27.12
N GLY A 775 -14.19 33.27 26.43
CA GLY A 775 -13.84 34.17 25.32
C GLY A 775 -14.38 33.73 23.95
N ALA A 776 -15.03 32.57 23.85
CA ALA A 776 -15.46 32.02 22.56
C ALA A 776 -16.63 32.79 21.92
N GLU A 777 -17.42 33.51 22.73
CA GLU A 777 -18.50 34.33 22.18
C GLU A 777 -17.96 35.61 21.52
N ALA A 778 -16.84 36.15 22.03
CA ALA A 778 -16.22 37.36 21.49
C ALA A 778 -15.65 37.19 20.07
N VAL A 779 -15.41 35.95 19.62
CA VAL A 779 -14.95 35.62 18.26
C VAL A 779 -16.10 35.32 17.28
N ARG A 780 -17.36 35.26 17.76
CA ARG A 780 -18.56 34.98 16.96
C ARG A 780 -19.29 36.27 16.59
N GLY A 781 -20.19 36.19 15.61
CA GLY A 781 -21.08 37.30 15.23
C GLY A 781 -20.43 38.42 14.42
N VAL A 782 -19.16 38.26 14.01
CA VAL A 782 -18.44 39.23 13.18
C VAL A 782 -18.74 38.94 11.71
N SER A 783 -19.28 39.92 10.98
CA SER A 783 -19.81 39.70 9.62
C SER A 783 -18.81 39.14 8.60
N TRP A 784 -17.51 39.30 8.85
CA TRP A 784 -16.42 38.89 7.98
C TRP A 784 -15.55 37.75 8.53
N ALA A 785 -15.86 37.25 9.74
CA ALA A 785 -15.26 36.04 10.31
C ALA A 785 -16.36 35.00 10.56
N ARG A 786 -16.20 33.82 9.97
CA ARG A 786 -17.30 32.86 9.82
C ARG A 786 -17.34 31.85 10.95
N GLU A 787 -18.52 31.60 11.49
CA GLU A 787 -18.77 30.33 12.16
C GLU A 787 -18.88 29.24 11.09
N LEU A 788 -17.92 28.34 11.07
CA LEU A 788 -17.80 27.35 10.01
C LEU A 788 -18.72 26.16 10.29
N ASP A 789 -19.25 25.55 9.24
CA ASP A 789 -19.83 24.22 9.30
C ASP A 789 -18.73 23.15 9.12
N TYR A 790 -19.09 21.88 9.28
CA TYR A 790 -18.13 20.79 9.08
C TYR A 790 -17.55 20.78 7.66
N ALA A 791 -18.36 21.06 6.64
CA ALA A 791 -17.93 21.06 5.25
C ALA A 791 -16.89 22.16 4.95
N SER A 792 -16.98 23.31 5.60
CA SER A 792 -15.97 24.38 5.48
C SER A 792 -14.75 24.13 6.36
N ALA A 793 -14.96 23.57 7.56
CA ALA A 793 -13.90 23.35 8.53
C ALA A 793 -13.02 22.12 8.21
N HIS A 794 -13.55 21.04 7.61
CA HIS A 794 -12.88 19.74 7.53
C HIS A 794 -11.45 19.79 6.95
N LYS A 795 -11.19 20.70 6.00
CA LYS A 795 -9.87 20.88 5.37
C LYS A 795 -8.80 21.31 6.37
N PHE A 796 -9.19 21.98 7.46
CA PHE A 796 -8.32 22.50 8.52
C PHE A 796 -8.28 21.57 9.76
N LEU A 797 -9.07 20.49 9.77
CA LEU A 797 -9.13 19.52 10.89
C LEU A 797 -8.12 18.39 10.78
N ALA A 798 -7.44 18.26 9.63
CA ALA A 798 -6.55 17.15 9.35
C ALA A 798 -5.19 17.63 8.88
N LYS A 799 -4.14 16.86 9.20
CA LYS A 799 -2.76 17.11 8.74
C LYS A 799 -2.59 17.14 7.21
N SER A 800 -3.60 16.74 6.42
CA SER A 800 -3.63 16.98 4.97
C SER A 800 -3.59 18.48 4.64
N PHE A 801 -4.06 19.36 5.54
CA PHE A 801 -3.88 20.80 5.41
C PHE A 801 -2.43 21.20 5.20
N VAL A 802 -1.45 20.46 5.71
CA VAL A 802 -0.02 20.74 5.52
C VAL A 802 0.67 19.65 4.70
N ASN A 803 -0.10 18.81 4.00
CA ASN A 803 0.39 17.61 3.31
C ASN A 803 1.20 16.68 4.25
N GLY A 804 0.90 16.68 5.55
CA GLY A 804 1.72 16.06 6.60
C GLY A 804 1.90 14.55 6.45
N ARG A 805 1.01 13.85 5.73
CA ARG A 805 1.13 12.41 5.46
C ARG A 805 2.40 12.02 4.68
N HIS A 806 3.00 12.97 3.95
CA HIS A 806 4.17 12.69 3.11
C HIS A 806 5.51 12.97 3.79
N TRP A 807 5.53 13.62 4.96
CA TRP A 807 6.77 14.13 5.55
C TRP A 807 6.81 14.14 7.07
N ILE A 808 5.69 13.96 7.75
CA ILE A 808 5.64 13.71 9.21
C ILE A 808 5.71 12.20 9.41
N ALA A 809 6.65 11.73 10.24
CA ALA A 809 6.81 10.30 10.51
C ALA A 809 5.57 9.74 11.22
N ALA A 810 5.25 8.45 10.99
CA ALA A 810 4.05 7.81 11.54
C ALA A 810 3.98 7.84 13.08
N SER A 811 5.13 7.80 13.76
CA SER A 811 5.24 7.91 15.23
C SER A 811 4.89 9.29 15.76
N ASP A 812 5.01 10.32 14.93
CA ASP A 812 4.79 11.73 15.29
C ASP A 812 3.36 12.21 14.92
N ALA A 813 2.63 11.35 14.21
CA ALA A 813 1.52 11.69 13.32
C ALA A 813 0.11 11.67 13.92
#